data_AF-A0A9W7FIH5-F1
#
_entry.id   AF-A0A9W7FIH5-F1
#
_cell.length_a   1.000
_cell.length_b   1.000
_cell.length_c   1.000
_cell.angle_alpha   90.00
_cell.angle_beta   90.00
_cell.angle_gamma   90.00
#
_symmetry.space_group_name_H-M   'P 1'
#
loop_
_entity.id
_entity.type
_entity.pdbx_description
1 polymer ?
#
loop_
_entity_poly.entity_id
_entity_poly.type
_entity_poly.pdbx_seq_one_letter_code
_entity_poly.pdbx_strand_id
1 'polypeptide(L)'
;MFDTSLTCTSCGNKHAGFPSPLFKCPNAATNTTADHVLMPTPLSSTDLTGLKSLAIPQTSTSSPFVKYRALLYPYRVAISNGMSDSTYCKIVTDLDDAIRELSGTGFVPTPMLERSWGEEKLFVKDESNQVAGSHKARHLFNVMTYLLVLDHLRPTSSIPMKATRRLTVASCGNAGLAAATIAAAADWPIDVCIPDNADPVVIQNLQKLGKNVNIMICPRVVSTVDHSDFGPVSTEGAADPTVAVFKNLIKEHNSMPLSVQGTECGVAVEGAQTIIFELLDQAREGGYDSLDFDELFIQVGGGALGAGLFQGLQRAADGELDKIIPGLKMPKIPNFNTVQAEGNAPLNRAFTKMQSDGKTAQEAAQTKSEYMFPWANPASVAHGILDDETYDWAELCRGMDTSKGSAVVVNDEQIREANAYAKSNFKVNSCFTGSVGLAGLMSTRRAGTSSSNPSIVVLSGVDRAFSTSAAKPTAHTGVTWARNGISYRQLESDFDADVLFEFNKKHGSTPYNFIPDEPVKKHFGKLATGETTVWGAFSGDELVGFISGETGGGYWLETGDGSASTCFINEFVVSPEHRGKRIGVNLTSMSVDPKAGIFSVDENIKEMYTTVHVGNVTSRTAFVKGGYREVMTYADAMRERDTTVLKFSKNSAIFPRGNSQTMRVVGVQSGNAVDGIDVGIFDFDPLVRSESDPRALAQSLNYTTVANKTFPFTPEERNYVLGLRAMRLENGNEYAEGNYKFGDWCAQRVNDLLDETGVDRSTIALIGSHGQTVSGHPHWEFGDLSVIAQKTGITVAGDFRPADVAAGGNGTPCTCTYDSIMLRPNAGEKKWRVTINIGGTSSVTFCPPWPTKGDAESEAMIPGGLDPGLGVFFMDLTVRAIDPTLEYDDDGKMARSGKVNEELLEEFLKNKYYQQSELPIGVGPDDFPETLWAEWHALAQSKGVSDLDLLTTFTELTAKQIAMACKRFGGEHIVNGATDDVLLRGGVCNNSYFVERLKANFEEQLGTDIERIKTLEDLNIDEDSWENAMYAMFGYLCYNNVYNFVPSCTGASRPVVGGRIAPGENFHSIRLTETPM
;
A
#
# COMPACT_ATOMS: atom_id res chain seq x y z
N MET A 1 -18.30 -53.17 -3.19
CA MET A 1 -17.14 -52.27 -3.20
C MET A 1 -17.11 -51.62 -4.57
N PHE A 2 -17.07 -50.30 -4.62
CA PHE A 2 -17.00 -49.58 -5.89
C PHE A 2 -15.56 -49.64 -6.41
N ASP A 3 -15.36 -49.54 -7.73
CA ASP A 3 -14.02 -49.35 -8.30
C ASP A 3 -13.37 -48.12 -7.62
N THR A 4 -12.08 -48.06 -7.32
CA THR A 4 -11.43 -46.86 -6.75
C THR A 4 -10.16 -46.51 -7.50
N SER A 5 -10.12 -46.84 -8.78
CA SER A 5 -8.99 -46.51 -9.64
C SER A 5 -9.09 -45.10 -10.21
N LEU A 6 -7.92 -44.59 -10.60
CA LEU A 6 -7.73 -43.37 -11.37
C LEU A 6 -7.25 -43.76 -12.78
N THR A 7 -7.80 -43.13 -13.81
CA THR A 7 -7.40 -43.29 -15.21
C THR A 7 -6.68 -42.04 -15.68
N CYS A 8 -5.54 -42.20 -16.37
CA CYS A 8 -4.87 -41.08 -17.02
C CYS A 8 -5.56 -40.71 -18.33
N THR A 9 -5.93 -39.43 -18.51
CA THR A 9 -6.62 -38.95 -19.71
C THR A 9 -5.75 -39.01 -20.97
N SER A 10 -4.42 -38.90 -20.82
CA SER A 10 -3.49 -38.96 -21.95
C SER A 10 -3.12 -40.38 -22.37
N CYS A 11 -2.62 -41.21 -21.44
CA CYS A 11 -2.16 -42.56 -21.80
C CYS A 11 -3.20 -43.67 -21.62
N GLY A 12 -4.38 -43.36 -21.07
CA GLY A 12 -5.46 -44.34 -20.82
C GLY A 12 -5.19 -45.35 -19.71
N ASN A 13 -3.99 -45.36 -19.12
CA ASN A 13 -3.63 -46.32 -18.09
C ASN A 13 -4.41 -46.10 -16.79
N LYS A 14 -4.82 -47.21 -16.19
CA LYS A 14 -5.59 -47.26 -14.95
C LYS A 14 -4.66 -47.62 -13.79
N HIS A 15 -4.76 -46.85 -12.71
CA HIS A 15 -3.90 -46.94 -11.53
C HIS A 15 -4.75 -47.04 -10.27
N ALA A 16 -4.24 -47.73 -9.23
CA ALA A 16 -4.91 -47.77 -7.94
C ALA A 16 -4.78 -46.41 -7.23
N GLY A 17 -5.89 -45.86 -6.73
CA GLY A 17 -5.90 -44.62 -5.93
C GLY A 17 -5.95 -44.85 -4.40
N PHE A 18 -5.72 -46.08 -3.94
CA PHE A 18 -5.64 -46.51 -2.54
C PHE A 18 -4.66 -47.69 -2.45
N PRO A 19 -3.87 -47.89 -1.37
CA PRO A 19 -3.87 -47.19 -0.07
C PRO A 19 -3.04 -45.90 -0.01
N SER A 20 -2.21 -45.64 -1.02
CA SER A 20 -1.36 -44.45 -1.06
C SER A 20 -1.97 -43.37 -1.96
N PRO A 21 -1.80 -42.08 -1.62
CA PRO A 21 -2.28 -41.00 -2.48
C PRO A 21 -1.56 -41.04 -3.83
N LEU A 22 -2.33 -40.88 -4.92
CA LEU A 22 -1.80 -40.80 -6.28
C LEU A 22 -2.30 -39.52 -6.95
N PHE A 23 -1.40 -38.54 -7.11
CA PHE A 23 -1.74 -37.21 -7.64
C PHE A 23 -1.39 -37.03 -9.12
N LYS A 24 -0.37 -37.73 -9.60
CA LYS A 24 0.15 -37.66 -10.97
C LYS A 24 0.30 -39.05 -11.57
N CYS A 25 0.12 -39.15 -12.88
CA CYS A 25 0.27 -40.42 -13.60
C CYS A 25 1.72 -40.92 -13.52
N PRO A 26 1.96 -42.17 -13.10
CA PRO A 26 3.31 -42.76 -13.07
C PRO A 26 4.04 -42.73 -14.42
N ASN A 27 3.30 -42.76 -15.53
CA ASN A 27 3.87 -42.70 -16.89
C ASN A 27 4.26 -41.29 -17.34
N ALA A 28 3.96 -40.25 -16.55
CA ALA A 28 4.34 -38.87 -16.90
C ALA A 28 5.86 -38.67 -16.95
N ALA A 29 6.64 -39.51 -16.26
CA ALA A 29 8.09 -39.46 -16.26
C ALA A 29 8.73 -40.01 -17.55
N THR A 30 8.02 -40.86 -18.30
CA THR A 30 8.54 -41.54 -19.50
C THR A 30 8.08 -40.90 -20.80
N ASN A 31 6.97 -40.16 -20.79
CA ASN A 31 6.46 -39.41 -21.94
C ASN A 31 6.28 -37.93 -21.55
N THR A 32 7.37 -37.16 -21.66
CA THR A 32 7.39 -35.75 -21.25
C THR A 32 6.71 -34.81 -22.24
N THR A 33 6.36 -35.27 -23.45
CA THR A 33 5.70 -34.46 -24.48
C THR A 33 4.19 -34.45 -24.33
N ALA A 34 3.63 -35.41 -23.58
CA ALA A 34 2.20 -35.56 -23.40
C ALA A 34 1.70 -34.97 -22.08
N ASP A 35 0.45 -34.50 -22.08
CA ASP A 35 -0.17 -33.86 -20.91
C ASP A 35 -0.91 -34.87 -20.02
N HIS A 36 -0.27 -35.33 -18.95
CA HIS A 36 -0.78 -36.41 -18.12
C HIS A 36 -1.63 -35.91 -16.92
N VAL A 37 -2.95 -36.07 -17.00
CA VAL A 37 -3.88 -35.77 -15.90
C VAL A 37 -4.56 -37.06 -15.42
N LEU A 38 -4.65 -37.26 -14.10
CA LEU A 38 -5.36 -38.40 -13.50
C LEU A 38 -6.79 -38.00 -13.15
N MET A 39 -7.76 -38.83 -13.53
CA MET A 39 -9.17 -38.64 -13.22
C MET A 39 -9.76 -39.90 -12.59
N PRO A 40 -10.77 -39.80 -11.72
CA PRO A 40 -11.52 -40.96 -11.25
C PRO A 40 -12.03 -41.81 -12.42
N THR A 41 -11.78 -43.12 -12.39
CA THR A 41 -12.28 -44.02 -13.44
C THR A 41 -13.81 -44.01 -13.44
N PRO A 42 -14.47 -43.83 -14.61
CA PRO A 42 -15.93 -43.86 -14.70
C PRO A 42 -16.54 -45.12 -14.09
N LEU A 43 -17.67 -44.96 -13.40
CA LEU A 43 -18.35 -46.06 -12.70
C LEU A 43 -19.24 -46.88 -13.63
N SER A 44 -19.39 -48.17 -13.32
CA SER A 44 -20.38 -49.02 -14.00
C SER A 44 -21.81 -48.64 -13.59
N SER A 45 -22.80 -48.98 -14.41
CA SER A 45 -24.21 -48.72 -14.06
C SER A 45 -24.64 -49.40 -12.74
N THR A 46 -24.05 -50.54 -12.41
CA THR A 46 -24.26 -51.25 -11.15
C THR A 46 -23.72 -50.45 -9.98
N ASP A 47 -22.51 -49.88 -10.11
CA ASP A 47 -21.90 -49.06 -9.06
C ASP A 47 -22.69 -47.78 -8.80
N LEU A 48 -23.14 -47.10 -9.86
CA LEU A 48 -24.00 -45.90 -9.76
C LEU A 48 -25.28 -46.19 -8.97
N THR A 49 -25.91 -47.34 -9.22
CA THR A 49 -27.11 -47.77 -8.50
C THR A 49 -26.82 -48.05 -7.02
N GLY A 50 -25.65 -48.62 -6.71
CA GLY A 50 -25.22 -48.82 -5.34
C GLY A 50 -25.04 -47.51 -4.58
N LEU A 51 -24.42 -46.49 -5.21
CA LEU A 51 -24.27 -45.16 -4.60
C LEU A 51 -25.60 -44.45 -4.38
N LYS A 52 -26.59 -44.64 -5.25
CA LYS A 52 -27.94 -44.09 -5.08
C LYS A 52 -28.55 -44.44 -3.71
N SER A 53 -28.36 -45.67 -3.25
CA SER A 53 -28.89 -46.14 -1.96
C SER A 53 -28.26 -45.44 -0.75
N LEU A 54 -27.08 -44.84 -0.92
CA LEU A 54 -26.32 -44.11 0.09
C LEU A 54 -26.51 -42.59 -0.02
N ALA A 55 -27.05 -42.11 -1.14
CA ALA A 55 -27.23 -40.70 -1.46
C ALA A 55 -28.47 -40.06 -0.77
N ILE A 56 -28.85 -40.52 0.43
CA ILE A 56 -29.98 -39.93 1.18
C ILE A 56 -29.61 -38.48 1.54
N PRO A 57 -30.36 -37.47 1.05
CA PRO A 57 -30.10 -36.08 1.38
C PRO A 57 -30.33 -35.89 2.88
N GLN A 58 -29.30 -35.47 3.62
CA GLN A 58 -29.52 -34.95 4.97
C GLN A 58 -30.17 -33.58 4.82
N THR A 59 -31.47 -33.48 5.08
CA THR A 59 -32.29 -32.27 4.84
C THR A 59 -31.90 -31.07 5.71
N SER A 60 -30.96 -31.22 6.63
CA SER A 60 -30.54 -30.19 7.60
C SER A 60 -29.13 -29.64 7.39
N THR A 61 -28.37 -30.07 6.38
CA THR A 61 -26.98 -29.59 6.17
C THR A 61 -26.87 -28.63 4.98
N SER A 62 -26.14 -27.53 5.19
CA SER A 62 -25.84 -26.52 4.17
C SER A 62 -24.58 -26.81 3.35
N SER A 63 -23.75 -27.81 3.71
CA SER A 63 -22.48 -28.05 3.02
C SER A 63 -22.67 -28.82 1.70
N PRO A 64 -22.20 -28.28 0.54
CA PRO A 64 -22.29 -28.99 -0.73
C PRO A 64 -21.49 -30.29 -0.75
N PHE A 65 -20.40 -30.37 0.01
CA PHE A 65 -19.56 -31.58 0.10
C PHE A 65 -20.20 -32.70 0.92
N VAL A 66 -21.17 -32.40 1.80
CA VAL A 66 -21.99 -33.41 2.48
C VAL A 66 -23.21 -33.77 1.64
N LYS A 67 -23.90 -32.78 1.08
CA LYS A 67 -25.09 -32.98 0.25
C LYS A 67 -24.81 -33.83 -0.98
N TYR A 68 -23.70 -33.55 -1.68
CA TYR A 68 -23.31 -34.22 -2.92
C TYR A 68 -22.21 -35.27 -2.73
N ARG A 69 -21.89 -35.68 -1.49
CA ARG A 69 -20.79 -36.60 -1.17
C ARG A 69 -20.74 -37.86 -2.06
N ALA A 70 -21.90 -38.46 -2.36
CA ALA A 70 -22.00 -39.66 -3.17
C ALA A 70 -21.51 -39.49 -4.63
N LEU A 71 -21.38 -38.25 -5.10
CA LEU A 71 -20.88 -37.90 -6.43
C LEU A 71 -19.35 -37.67 -6.46
N LEU A 72 -18.70 -37.63 -5.30
CA LEU A 72 -17.29 -37.24 -5.14
C LEU A 72 -16.40 -38.47 -4.91
N TYR A 73 -15.21 -38.45 -5.49
CA TYR A 73 -14.23 -39.52 -5.39
C TYR A 73 -13.76 -39.83 -3.95
N PRO A 74 -13.52 -38.86 -3.05
CA PRO A 74 -13.13 -39.16 -1.67
C PRO A 74 -14.16 -40.04 -0.94
N TYR A 75 -15.46 -39.82 -1.17
CA TYR A 75 -16.53 -40.62 -0.58
C TYR A 75 -16.54 -42.05 -1.13
N ARG A 76 -16.36 -42.18 -2.43
CA ARG A 76 -16.23 -43.48 -3.12
C ARG A 76 -15.07 -44.29 -2.55
N VAL A 77 -13.93 -43.65 -2.26
CA VAL A 77 -12.79 -44.29 -1.59
C VAL A 77 -13.14 -44.68 -0.16
N ALA A 78 -13.78 -43.79 0.61
CA ALA A 78 -14.17 -44.04 1.99
C ALA A 78 -15.08 -45.26 2.15
N ILE A 79 -16.22 -45.28 1.46
CA ILE A 79 -17.23 -46.33 1.60
C ILE A 79 -16.71 -47.67 1.07
N SER A 80 -15.96 -47.67 -0.05
CA SER A 80 -15.40 -48.90 -0.62
C SER A 80 -14.40 -49.59 0.31
N ASN A 81 -13.80 -48.84 1.24
CA ASN A 81 -12.81 -49.34 2.18
C ASN A 81 -13.32 -49.42 3.63
N GLY A 82 -14.66 -49.48 3.80
CA GLY A 82 -15.28 -49.80 5.10
C GLY A 82 -15.51 -48.61 6.04
N MET A 83 -15.29 -47.37 5.59
CA MET A 83 -15.71 -46.19 6.36
C MET A 83 -17.23 -46.06 6.33
N SER A 84 -17.84 -45.71 7.47
CA SER A 84 -19.28 -45.43 7.53
C SER A 84 -19.62 -44.07 6.93
N ASP A 85 -20.84 -43.91 6.41
CA ASP A 85 -21.35 -42.61 5.92
C ASP A 85 -21.25 -41.51 6.99
N SER A 86 -21.60 -41.83 8.24
CA SER A 86 -21.50 -40.91 9.36
C SER A 86 -20.06 -40.47 9.65
N THR A 87 -19.09 -41.39 9.53
CA THR A 87 -17.67 -41.07 9.74
C THR A 87 -17.16 -40.14 8.64
N TYR A 88 -17.49 -40.41 7.38
CA TYR A 88 -17.12 -39.52 6.28
C TYR A 88 -17.74 -38.13 6.43
N CYS A 89 -19.05 -38.07 6.72
CA CYS A 89 -19.74 -36.80 6.93
C CYS A 89 -19.08 -36.02 8.07
N LYS A 90 -18.71 -36.71 9.16
CA LYS A 90 -17.99 -36.09 10.27
C LYS A 90 -16.63 -35.52 9.86
N ILE A 91 -15.84 -36.22 9.06
CA ILE A 91 -14.56 -35.70 8.54
C ILE A 91 -14.79 -34.40 7.75
N VAL A 92 -15.80 -34.39 6.88
CA VAL A 92 -16.13 -33.23 6.05
C VAL A 92 -16.64 -32.06 6.90
N THR A 93 -17.55 -32.31 7.85
CA THR A 93 -18.11 -31.26 8.70
C THR A 93 -17.08 -30.71 9.67
N ASP A 94 -16.25 -31.57 10.30
CA ASP A 94 -15.20 -31.13 11.22
C ASP A 94 -14.19 -30.22 10.49
N LEU A 95 -13.81 -30.57 9.25
CA LEU A 95 -12.92 -29.74 8.44
C LEU A 95 -13.59 -28.41 8.04
N ASP A 96 -14.84 -28.42 7.61
CA ASP A 96 -15.58 -27.22 7.22
C ASP A 96 -15.84 -26.29 8.43
N ASP A 97 -16.12 -26.85 9.59
CA ASP A 97 -16.30 -26.11 10.84
C ASP A 97 -14.99 -25.44 11.27
N ALA A 98 -13.86 -26.16 11.21
CA ALA A 98 -12.54 -25.60 11.48
C ALA A 98 -12.16 -24.48 10.48
N ILE A 99 -12.50 -24.63 9.20
CA ILE A 99 -12.31 -23.56 8.20
C ILE A 99 -13.17 -22.34 8.54
N ARG A 100 -14.42 -22.55 8.98
CA ARG A 100 -15.32 -21.46 9.36
C ARG A 100 -14.82 -20.70 10.57
N GLU A 101 -14.25 -21.40 11.56
CA GLU A 101 -13.60 -20.79 12.71
C GLU A 101 -12.38 -19.95 12.31
N LEU A 102 -11.55 -20.45 11.38
CA LEU A 102 -10.33 -19.76 10.95
C LEU A 102 -10.58 -18.59 9.99
N SER A 103 -11.55 -18.71 9.10
CA SER A 103 -11.74 -17.77 7.97
C SER A 103 -13.06 -17.00 7.99
N GLY A 104 -13.91 -17.24 9.00
CA GLY A 104 -15.20 -16.58 9.18
C GLY A 104 -16.32 -17.08 8.25
N THR A 105 -16.01 -17.97 7.30
CA THR A 105 -16.99 -18.61 6.40
C THR A 105 -16.58 -20.06 6.11
N GLY A 106 -17.57 -20.94 5.92
CA GLY A 106 -17.35 -22.31 5.45
C GLY A 106 -17.86 -22.47 4.01
N PHE A 107 -17.99 -23.72 3.55
CA PHE A 107 -18.61 -24.01 2.27
C PHE A 107 -20.13 -23.93 2.38
N VAL A 108 -20.68 -22.89 1.75
CA VAL A 108 -22.13 -22.65 1.67
C VAL A 108 -22.63 -22.88 0.26
N PRO A 109 -23.93 -23.14 0.04
CA PRO A 109 -24.46 -23.28 -1.30
C PRO A 109 -24.28 -21.98 -2.08
N THR A 110 -23.68 -22.06 -3.27
CA THR A 110 -23.46 -20.90 -4.11
C THR A 110 -24.79 -20.35 -4.61
N PRO A 111 -25.10 -19.06 -4.41
CA PRO A 111 -26.34 -18.48 -4.92
C PRO A 111 -26.43 -18.57 -6.45
N MET A 112 -27.63 -18.85 -6.96
CA MET A 112 -27.98 -18.70 -8.36
C MET A 112 -28.94 -17.51 -8.50
N LEU A 113 -28.49 -16.47 -9.18
CA LEU A 113 -29.28 -15.28 -9.45
C LEU A 113 -29.86 -15.37 -10.86
N GLU A 114 -31.18 -15.36 -10.97
CA GLU A 114 -31.85 -15.17 -12.25
C GLU A 114 -32.01 -13.67 -12.53
N ARG A 115 -31.60 -13.23 -13.72
CA ARG A 115 -31.64 -11.82 -14.15
C ARG A 115 -32.15 -11.72 -15.58
N SER A 116 -33.02 -10.75 -15.83
CA SER A 116 -33.40 -10.40 -17.20
C SER A 116 -32.33 -9.53 -17.84
N TRP A 117 -31.97 -9.83 -19.08
CA TRP A 117 -31.04 -9.02 -19.86
C TRP A 117 -31.61 -8.81 -21.26
N GLY A 118 -32.28 -7.66 -21.45
CA GLY A 118 -33.13 -7.47 -22.63
C GLY A 118 -34.29 -8.47 -22.63
N GLU A 119 -34.44 -9.23 -23.71
CA GLU A 119 -35.40 -10.33 -23.84
C GLU A 119 -34.84 -11.69 -23.35
N GLU A 120 -33.55 -11.76 -23.00
CA GLU A 120 -32.86 -12.98 -22.57
C GLU A 120 -32.92 -13.17 -21.04
N LYS A 121 -32.78 -14.42 -20.59
CA LYS A 121 -32.55 -14.78 -19.19
C LYS A 121 -31.08 -15.09 -18.95
N LEU A 122 -30.51 -14.53 -17.90
CA LEU A 122 -29.14 -14.77 -17.46
C LEU A 122 -29.13 -15.39 -16.07
N PHE A 123 -28.40 -16.50 -15.94
CA PHE A 123 -28.18 -17.20 -14.69
C PHE A 123 -26.75 -16.95 -14.19
N VAL A 124 -26.65 -16.31 -13.03
CA VAL A 124 -25.37 -15.92 -12.43
C VAL A 124 -25.10 -16.78 -11.20
N LYS A 125 -24.00 -17.53 -11.20
CA LYS A 125 -23.50 -18.24 -10.01
C LYS A 125 -22.48 -17.37 -9.27
N ASP A 126 -22.78 -17.00 -8.03
CA ASP A 126 -21.95 -16.11 -7.22
C ASP A 126 -21.01 -16.88 -6.27
N GLU A 127 -19.80 -17.17 -6.72
CA GLU A 127 -18.73 -17.81 -5.94
C GLU A 127 -17.89 -16.82 -5.12
N SER A 128 -18.24 -15.53 -5.07
CA SER A 128 -17.42 -14.50 -4.40
C SER A 128 -17.43 -14.61 -2.87
N ASN A 129 -18.46 -15.23 -2.28
CA ASN A 129 -18.66 -15.36 -0.84
C ASN A 129 -18.11 -16.68 -0.23
N GLN A 130 -17.42 -17.49 -1.03
CA GLN A 130 -16.87 -18.77 -0.58
C GLN A 130 -15.57 -18.61 0.22
N VAL A 131 -15.06 -19.71 0.78
CA VAL A 131 -13.76 -19.76 1.49
C VAL A 131 -12.65 -19.12 0.64
N ALA A 132 -11.91 -18.20 1.26
CA ALA A 132 -10.90 -17.36 0.59
C ALA A 132 -11.44 -16.58 -0.63
N GLY A 133 -12.74 -16.38 -0.75
CA GLY A 133 -13.40 -15.56 -1.77
C GLY A 133 -13.27 -16.06 -3.21
N SER A 134 -13.06 -17.36 -3.45
CA SER A 134 -13.07 -17.93 -4.81
C SER A 134 -13.27 -19.45 -4.86
N HIS A 135 -13.62 -19.96 -6.05
CA HIS A 135 -13.80 -21.39 -6.34
C HIS A 135 -12.58 -22.26 -6.01
N LYS A 136 -11.38 -21.67 -5.94
CA LYS A 136 -10.12 -22.40 -5.71
C LYS A 136 -10.17 -23.24 -4.43
N ALA A 137 -10.87 -22.75 -3.39
CA ALA A 137 -11.04 -23.50 -2.16
C ALA A 137 -11.83 -24.81 -2.34
N ARG A 138 -12.79 -24.89 -3.29
CA ARG A 138 -13.57 -26.11 -3.55
C ARG A 138 -12.70 -27.25 -4.06
N HIS A 139 -11.76 -26.95 -4.95
CA HIS A 139 -10.79 -27.92 -5.45
C HIS A 139 -9.92 -28.46 -4.31
N LEU A 140 -9.33 -27.55 -3.53
CA LEU A 140 -8.39 -27.87 -2.47
C LEU A 140 -9.07 -28.61 -1.30
N PHE A 141 -10.34 -28.30 -1.02
CA PHE A 141 -11.13 -29.00 -0.01
C PHE A 141 -11.42 -30.45 -0.41
N ASN A 142 -11.68 -30.71 -1.70
CA ASN A 142 -11.83 -32.08 -2.20
C ASN A 142 -10.53 -32.89 -2.02
N VAL A 143 -9.38 -32.29 -2.34
CA VAL A 143 -8.06 -32.90 -2.16
C VAL A 143 -7.77 -33.18 -0.68
N MET A 144 -8.04 -32.23 0.19
CA MET A 144 -7.84 -32.42 1.64
C MET A 144 -8.76 -33.51 2.19
N THR A 145 -10.02 -33.54 1.77
CA THR A 145 -10.96 -34.60 2.17
C THR A 145 -10.46 -35.98 1.74
N TYR A 146 -9.91 -36.10 0.53
CA TYR A 146 -9.26 -37.34 0.07
C TYR A 146 -8.09 -37.74 0.98
N LEU A 147 -7.22 -36.81 1.33
CA LEU A 147 -6.08 -37.05 2.23
C LEU A 147 -6.51 -37.50 3.63
N LEU A 148 -7.52 -36.84 4.22
CA LEU A 148 -8.05 -37.22 5.54
C LEU A 148 -8.74 -38.58 5.52
N VAL A 149 -9.45 -38.91 4.43
CA VAL A 149 -10.01 -40.25 4.24
C VAL A 149 -8.92 -41.31 4.17
N LEU A 150 -7.86 -41.06 3.38
CA LEU A 150 -6.74 -41.98 3.30
C LEU A 150 -6.08 -42.15 4.67
N ASP A 151 -5.81 -41.06 5.39
CA ASP A 151 -5.15 -41.12 6.70
C ASP A 151 -6.00 -41.88 7.73
N HIS A 152 -7.32 -41.67 7.74
CA HIS A 152 -8.26 -42.39 8.61
C HIS A 152 -8.32 -43.89 8.32
N LEU A 153 -8.23 -44.28 7.05
CA LEU A 153 -8.28 -45.69 6.63
C LEU A 153 -6.96 -46.45 6.86
N ARG A 154 -5.89 -45.76 7.27
CA ARG A 154 -4.61 -46.43 7.60
C ARG A 154 -4.74 -47.23 8.91
N PRO A 155 -3.97 -48.32 9.05
CA PRO A 155 -3.90 -49.05 10.33
C PRO A 155 -3.50 -48.11 11.47
N THR A 156 -4.12 -48.26 12.64
CA THR A 156 -3.84 -47.43 13.84
C THR A 156 -2.39 -47.49 14.33
N SER A 157 -1.63 -48.53 13.93
CA SER A 157 -0.19 -48.66 14.19
C SER A 157 0.70 -47.86 13.24
N SER A 158 0.13 -47.28 12.17
CA SER A 158 0.87 -46.47 11.21
C SER A 158 1.04 -45.04 11.72
N ILE A 159 2.21 -44.45 11.48
CA ILE A 159 2.40 -43.02 11.72
C ILE A 159 1.45 -42.24 10.80
N PRO A 160 0.69 -41.25 11.33
CA PRO A 160 -0.17 -40.39 10.51
C PRO A 160 0.61 -39.72 9.39
N MET A 161 0.02 -39.62 8.21
CA MET A 161 0.66 -38.99 7.04
C MET A 161 1.06 -37.55 7.35
N LYS A 162 0.23 -36.81 8.09
CA LYS A 162 0.52 -35.43 8.48
C LYS A 162 1.73 -35.26 9.40
N ALA A 163 2.16 -36.32 10.08
CA ALA A 163 3.37 -36.29 10.91
C ALA A 163 4.66 -36.57 10.12
N THR A 164 4.56 -37.02 8.87
CA THR A 164 5.72 -37.46 8.06
C THR A 164 5.82 -36.79 6.70
N ARG A 165 4.78 -36.09 6.25
CA ARG A 165 4.72 -35.46 4.92
C ARG A 165 4.08 -34.08 5.02
N ARG A 166 4.76 -33.08 4.48
CA ARG A 166 4.25 -31.71 4.33
C ARG A 166 3.40 -31.58 3.07
N LEU A 167 2.49 -30.62 3.07
CA LEU A 167 1.77 -30.19 1.87
C LEU A 167 2.56 -29.08 1.17
N THR A 168 2.35 -28.88 -0.12
CA THR A 168 2.94 -27.75 -0.83
C THR A 168 2.02 -27.20 -1.92
N VAL A 169 2.13 -25.89 -2.17
CA VAL A 169 1.38 -25.16 -3.20
C VAL A 169 2.25 -24.04 -3.80
N ALA A 170 2.15 -23.79 -5.10
CA ALA A 170 2.72 -22.63 -5.77
C ALA A 170 1.63 -21.63 -6.15
N SER A 171 1.51 -20.51 -5.41
CA SER A 171 0.59 -19.41 -5.75
C SER A 171 0.72 -18.21 -4.80
N CYS A 172 0.91 -16.99 -5.33
CA CYS A 172 0.84 -15.73 -4.57
C CYS A 172 -0.58 -15.17 -4.36
N GLY A 173 -1.63 -15.87 -4.82
CA GLY A 173 -2.99 -15.34 -4.84
C GLY A 173 -4.00 -16.16 -4.02
N ASN A 174 -5.25 -16.20 -4.49
CA ASN A 174 -6.35 -16.88 -3.79
C ASN A 174 -6.10 -18.39 -3.58
N ALA A 175 -5.30 -19.04 -4.42
CA ALA A 175 -5.00 -20.46 -4.29
C ALA A 175 -4.08 -20.72 -3.08
N GLY A 176 -3.03 -19.91 -2.91
CA GLY A 176 -2.10 -20.04 -1.79
C GLY A 176 -2.79 -19.80 -0.46
N LEU A 177 -3.60 -18.73 -0.37
CA LEU A 177 -4.37 -18.44 0.84
C LEU A 177 -5.41 -19.54 1.15
N ALA A 178 -6.13 -20.04 0.14
CA ALA A 178 -7.10 -21.13 0.33
C ALA A 178 -6.42 -22.42 0.80
N ALA A 179 -5.30 -22.80 0.17
CA ALA A 179 -4.54 -24.00 0.51
C ALA A 179 -4.00 -23.92 1.94
N ALA A 180 -3.42 -22.78 2.32
CA ALA A 180 -2.93 -22.54 3.67
C ALA A 180 -4.05 -22.58 4.71
N THR A 181 -5.21 -21.98 4.42
CA THR A 181 -6.38 -21.99 5.31
C THR A 181 -6.89 -23.41 5.54
N ILE A 182 -7.03 -24.20 4.47
CA ILE A 182 -7.51 -25.59 4.55
C ILE A 182 -6.49 -26.50 5.24
N ALA A 183 -5.19 -26.31 4.99
CA ALA A 183 -4.13 -27.05 5.65
C ALA A 183 -4.06 -26.72 7.15
N ALA A 184 -4.18 -25.44 7.52
CA ALA A 184 -4.24 -25.01 8.91
C ALA A 184 -5.46 -25.60 9.64
N ALA A 185 -6.64 -25.61 9.01
CA ALA A 185 -7.86 -26.23 9.55
C ALA A 185 -7.71 -27.74 9.77
N ALA A 186 -6.98 -28.43 8.87
CA ALA A 186 -6.68 -29.85 8.99
C ALA A 186 -5.52 -30.16 9.95
N ASP A 187 -4.89 -29.14 10.55
CA ASP A 187 -3.65 -29.26 11.32
C ASP A 187 -2.57 -30.03 10.54
N TRP A 188 -2.36 -29.63 9.28
CA TRP A 188 -1.38 -30.22 8.37
C TRP A 188 -0.33 -29.18 7.97
N PRO A 189 0.97 -29.45 8.19
CA PRO A 189 2.03 -28.54 7.75
C PRO A 189 2.03 -28.31 6.24
N ILE A 190 2.20 -27.05 5.81
CA ILE A 190 2.20 -26.67 4.40
C ILE A 190 3.32 -25.67 4.06
N ASP A 191 3.92 -25.85 2.89
CA ASP A 191 4.89 -24.96 2.28
C ASP A 191 4.21 -24.18 1.14
N VAL A 192 4.06 -22.87 1.33
CA VAL A 192 3.41 -21.97 0.37
C VAL A 192 4.51 -21.24 -0.39
N CYS A 193 4.79 -21.72 -1.60
CA CYS A 193 5.75 -21.11 -2.51
C CYS A 193 5.11 -19.88 -3.16
N ILE A 194 5.73 -18.70 -2.98
CA ILE A 194 5.30 -17.43 -3.54
C ILE A 194 6.49 -16.67 -4.16
N PRO A 195 6.28 -15.89 -5.25
CA PRO A 195 7.30 -14.96 -5.74
C PRO A 195 7.64 -13.86 -4.72
N ASP A 196 8.78 -13.21 -4.93
CA ASP A 196 9.30 -12.09 -4.12
C ASP A 196 8.46 -10.80 -4.20
N ASN A 197 7.60 -10.69 -5.23
CA ASN A 197 6.67 -9.57 -5.41
C ASN A 197 5.22 -9.89 -4.99
N ALA A 198 5.00 -10.95 -4.21
CA ALA A 198 3.66 -11.31 -3.73
C ALA A 198 3.03 -10.18 -2.89
N ASP A 199 1.72 -9.98 -3.03
CA ASP A 199 0.97 -8.92 -2.35
C ASP A 199 1.16 -9.01 -0.82
N PRO A 200 1.63 -7.93 -0.15
CA PRO A 200 1.84 -7.90 1.29
C PRO A 200 0.59 -8.30 2.11
N VAL A 201 -0.62 -8.05 1.61
CA VAL A 201 -1.87 -8.47 2.25
C VAL A 201 -2.01 -10.00 2.25
N VAL A 202 -1.59 -10.67 1.17
CA VAL A 202 -1.58 -12.14 1.10
C VAL A 202 -0.54 -12.70 2.07
N ILE A 203 0.66 -12.13 2.11
CA ILE A 203 1.72 -12.54 3.05
C ILE A 203 1.24 -12.36 4.50
N GLN A 204 0.65 -11.21 4.84
CA GLN A 204 0.12 -10.96 6.19
C GLN A 204 -0.98 -11.95 6.57
N ASN A 205 -1.88 -12.28 5.63
CA ASN A 205 -2.94 -13.25 5.89
C ASN A 205 -2.40 -14.68 6.03
N LEU A 206 -1.36 -15.05 5.27
CA LEU A 206 -0.66 -16.33 5.43
C LEU A 206 0.03 -16.41 6.81
N GLN A 207 0.69 -15.34 7.25
CA GLN A 207 1.34 -15.27 8.58
C GLN A 207 0.34 -15.42 9.73
N LYS A 208 -0.88 -14.89 9.59
CA LYS A 208 -1.95 -15.01 10.60
C LYS A 208 -2.44 -16.45 10.80
N LEU A 209 -2.28 -17.34 9.82
CA LEU A 209 -2.72 -18.74 9.91
C LEU A 209 -1.83 -19.60 10.83
N GLY A 210 -0.70 -19.06 11.30
CA GLY A 210 0.09 -19.62 12.38
C GLY A 210 1.16 -20.63 11.95
N LYS A 211 1.74 -21.31 12.95
CA LYS A 211 3.01 -22.07 12.87
C LYS A 211 3.08 -23.23 11.86
N ASN A 212 1.95 -23.71 11.36
CA ASN A 212 1.91 -24.84 10.42
C ASN A 212 2.07 -24.36 8.95
N VAL A 213 2.08 -23.05 8.70
CA VAL A 213 2.27 -22.45 7.37
C VAL A 213 3.70 -21.94 7.26
N ASN A 214 4.48 -22.55 6.38
CA ASN A 214 5.81 -22.08 5.99
C ASN A 214 5.70 -21.29 4.68
N ILE A 215 6.14 -20.04 4.68
CA ILE A 215 6.08 -19.16 3.50
C ILE A 215 7.44 -19.20 2.83
N MET A 216 7.51 -19.76 1.63
CA MET A 216 8.74 -19.82 0.84
C MET A 216 8.72 -18.74 -0.23
N ILE A 217 9.55 -17.72 -0.05
CA ILE A 217 9.75 -16.68 -1.06
C ILE A 217 10.72 -17.23 -2.11
N CYS A 218 10.32 -17.20 -3.38
CA CYS A 218 11.05 -17.79 -4.50
C CYS A 218 11.49 -16.70 -5.51
N PRO A 219 12.58 -15.95 -5.23
CA PRO A 219 13.09 -14.94 -6.16
C PRO A 219 13.58 -15.55 -7.47
N ARG A 220 13.48 -14.81 -8.57
CA ARG A 220 13.99 -15.24 -9.90
C ARG A 220 15.52 -15.30 -10.01
N VAL A 221 16.24 -14.63 -9.11
CA VAL A 221 17.70 -14.42 -9.20
C VAL A 221 18.54 -15.40 -8.38
N VAL A 222 17.89 -16.28 -7.60
CA VAL A 222 18.58 -17.27 -6.76
C VAL A 222 18.40 -18.67 -7.35
N SER A 223 19.43 -19.51 -7.24
CA SER A 223 19.41 -20.91 -7.71
C SER A 223 18.82 -21.90 -6.68
N THR A 224 18.69 -21.48 -5.42
CA THR A 224 18.07 -22.26 -4.34
C THR A 224 17.35 -21.34 -3.36
N VAL A 225 16.36 -21.89 -2.64
CA VAL A 225 15.64 -21.26 -1.52
C VAL A 225 15.81 -22.14 -0.28
N ASP A 226 16.20 -21.55 0.84
CA ASP A 226 16.40 -22.31 2.08
C ASP A 226 15.06 -22.67 2.73
N HIS A 227 14.90 -23.97 3.04
CA HIS A 227 13.77 -24.52 3.79
C HIS A 227 14.22 -24.95 5.19
N SER A 228 13.49 -24.54 6.24
CA SER A 228 13.85 -24.82 7.64
C SER A 228 14.07 -26.31 7.94
N ASP A 229 13.22 -27.17 7.36
CA ASP A 229 13.23 -28.62 7.64
C ASP A 229 14.09 -29.43 6.64
N PHE A 230 14.37 -28.88 5.46
CA PHE A 230 14.93 -29.65 4.32
C PHE A 230 16.27 -29.10 3.80
N GLY A 231 16.67 -27.90 4.22
CA GLY A 231 17.83 -27.20 3.68
C GLY A 231 17.55 -26.55 2.31
N PRO A 232 18.57 -26.33 1.46
CA PRO A 232 18.40 -25.65 0.19
C PRO A 232 17.54 -26.46 -0.80
N VAL A 233 16.49 -25.83 -1.34
CA VAL A 233 15.61 -26.38 -2.37
C VAL A 233 15.85 -25.65 -3.69
N SER A 234 16.08 -26.38 -4.78
CA SER A 234 16.38 -25.77 -6.10
C SER A 234 15.22 -24.96 -6.67
N THR A 235 15.54 -23.82 -7.29
CA THR A 235 14.61 -23.00 -8.10
C THR A 235 14.66 -23.33 -9.59
N GLU A 236 15.47 -24.32 -9.98
CA GLU A 236 15.63 -24.74 -11.38
C GLU A 236 14.62 -25.83 -11.77
N GLY A 237 14.34 -25.94 -13.07
CA GLY A 237 13.50 -27.00 -13.65
C GLY A 237 12.10 -26.57 -14.09
N ALA A 238 11.73 -25.30 -13.90
CA ALA A 238 10.55 -24.67 -14.50
C ALA A 238 10.86 -23.20 -14.87
N ALA A 239 10.03 -22.60 -15.74
CA ALA A 239 10.17 -21.20 -16.14
C ALA A 239 9.82 -20.21 -14.99
N ASP A 240 8.91 -20.61 -14.09
CA ASP A 240 8.59 -19.89 -12.86
C ASP A 240 9.33 -20.55 -11.68
N PRO A 241 10.21 -19.81 -10.96
CA PRO A 241 10.90 -20.30 -9.78
C PRO A 241 9.97 -20.84 -8.70
N THR A 242 8.78 -20.26 -8.55
CA THR A 242 7.76 -20.68 -7.58
C THR A 242 7.28 -22.10 -7.88
N VAL A 243 7.03 -22.36 -9.17
CA VAL A 243 6.61 -23.69 -9.65
C VAL A 243 7.78 -24.67 -9.58
N ALA A 244 9.00 -24.23 -9.82
CA ALA A 244 10.20 -25.06 -9.70
C ALA A 244 10.38 -25.55 -8.26
N VAL A 245 10.34 -24.66 -7.27
CA VAL A 245 10.45 -25.01 -5.84
C VAL A 245 9.33 -25.97 -5.43
N PHE A 246 8.08 -25.69 -5.80
CA PHE A 246 6.94 -26.59 -5.57
C PHE A 246 7.16 -28.00 -6.14
N LYS A 247 7.66 -28.11 -7.37
CA LYS A 247 7.95 -29.41 -8.01
C LYS A 247 9.11 -30.13 -7.33
N ASN A 248 10.15 -29.40 -6.92
CA ASN A 248 11.31 -29.96 -6.24
C ASN A 248 10.96 -30.44 -4.82
N LEU A 249 10.09 -29.74 -4.09
CA LEU A 249 9.54 -30.22 -2.81
C LEU A 249 8.79 -31.56 -2.94
N ILE A 250 8.03 -31.74 -4.01
CA ILE A 250 7.31 -33.00 -4.28
C ILE A 250 8.31 -34.11 -4.63
N LYS A 251 9.24 -33.82 -5.54
CA LYS A 251 10.16 -34.81 -6.10
C LYS A 251 11.24 -35.25 -5.13
N GLU A 252 11.81 -34.31 -4.37
CA GLU A 252 13.04 -34.53 -3.59
C GLU A 252 12.75 -34.67 -2.08
N HIS A 253 11.66 -34.06 -1.60
CA HIS A 253 11.32 -34.03 -0.17
C HIS A 253 10.00 -34.76 0.18
N ASN A 254 9.44 -35.51 -0.78
CA ASN A 254 8.23 -36.33 -0.59
C ASN A 254 6.98 -35.53 -0.13
N SER A 255 6.97 -34.22 -0.38
CA SER A 255 5.83 -33.34 -0.11
C SER A 255 4.64 -33.70 -1.01
N MET A 256 3.43 -33.40 -0.55
CA MET A 256 2.20 -33.68 -1.30
C MET A 256 1.59 -32.40 -1.88
N PRO A 257 1.15 -32.42 -3.15
CA PRO A 257 0.55 -31.25 -3.76
C PRO A 257 -0.84 -30.97 -3.18
N LEU A 258 -1.03 -29.79 -2.58
CA LEU A 258 -2.33 -29.19 -2.33
C LEU A 258 -2.53 -28.06 -3.34
N SER A 259 -2.67 -28.43 -4.62
CA SER A 259 -2.72 -27.52 -5.76
C SER A 259 -4.01 -27.69 -6.57
N VAL A 260 -4.39 -26.64 -7.29
CA VAL A 260 -5.53 -26.65 -8.23
C VAL A 260 -5.15 -27.13 -9.63
N GLN A 261 -3.85 -27.31 -9.91
CA GLN A 261 -3.34 -27.73 -11.23
C GLN A 261 -3.57 -29.23 -11.44
N GLY A 262 -4.43 -29.63 -12.37
CA GLY A 262 -4.76 -31.05 -12.60
C GLY A 262 -3.57 -31.90 -13.03
N THR A 263 -2.58 -31.30 -13.71
CA THR A 263 -1.34 -31.97 -14.15
C THR A 263 -0.41 -32.38 -13.01
N GLU A 264 -0.52 -31.73 -11.85
CA GLU A 264 0.25 -32.04 -10.64
C GLU A 264 -0.64 -32.61 -9.52
N CYS A 265 -1.96 -32.39 -9.58
CA CYS A 265 -2.95 -32.90 -8.64
C CYS A 265 -4.29 -33.23 -9.34
N GLY A 266 -4.36 -34.39 -10.02
CA GLY A 266 -5.51 -34.74 -10.86
C GLY A 266 -6.86 -34.81 -10.14
N VAL A 267 -6.87 -35.23 -8.87
CA VAL A 267 -8.09 -35.29 -8.03
C VAL A 267 -8.65 -33.92 -7.62
N ALA A 268 -7.92 -32.83 -7.89
CA ALA A 268 -8.35 -31.48 -7.55
C ALA A 268 -9.51 -30.98 -8.43
N VAL A 269 -9.56 -31.38 -9.70
CA VAL A 269 -10.51 -30.85 -10.70
C VAL A 269 -11.97 -31.10 -10.29
N GLU A 270 -12.25 -32.24 -9.65
CA GLU A 270 -13.60 -32.66 -9.24
C GLU A 270 -14.29 -31.69 -8.28
N GLY A 271 -13.54 -30.96 -7.44
CA GLY A 271 -14.13 -30.07 -6.43
C GLY A 271 -15.04 -28.99 -7.00
N ALA A 272 -14.73 -28.43 -8.19
CA ALA A 272 -15.57 -27.44 -8.84
C ALA A 272 -16.83 -28.02 -9.51
N GLN A 273 -16.94 -29.34 -9.68
CA GLN A 273 -18.16 -29.96 -10.22
C GLN A 273 -19.36 -29.73 -9.30
N THR A 274 -19.11 -29.49 -8.00
CA THR A 274 -20.15 -29.11 -7.02
C THR A 274 -20.97 -27.91 -7.47
N ILE A 275 -20.37 -26.95 -8.17
CA ILE A 275 -21.07 -25.77 -8.71
C ILE A 275 -22.15 -26.17 -9.72
N ILE A 276 -21.88 -27.18 -10.56
CA ILE A 276 -22.86 -27.74 -11.50
C ILE A 276 -23.95 -28.51 -10.77
N PHE A 277 -23.59 -29.29 -9.73
CA PHE A 277 -24.58 -30.01 -8.95
C PHE A 277 -25.56 -29.04 -8.29
N GLU A 278 -25.05 -27.96 -7.70
CA GLU A 278 -25.84 -26.88 -7.12
C GLU A 278 -26.68 -26.13 -8.16
N LEU A 279 -26.13 -25.86 -9.35
CA LEU A 279 -26.86 -25.23 -10.46
C LEU A 279 -28.08 -26.07 -10.87
N LEU A 280 -27.90 -27.37 -11.07
CA LEU A 280 -28.98 -28.28 -11.46
C LEU A 280 -30.05 -28.40 -10.37
N ASP A 281 -29.62 -28.48 -9.11
CA ASP A 281 -30.51 -28.63 -7.97
C ASP A 281 -31.36 -27.37 -7.72
N GLN A 282 -30.73 -26.19 -7.75
CA GLN A 282 -31.40 -24.90 -7.57
C GLN A 282 -32.34 -24.55 -8.72
N ALA A 283 -31.98 -24.92 -9.95
CA ALA A 283 -32.88 -24.78 -11.09
C ALA A 283 -34.12 -25.67 -10.96
N ARG A 284 -33.95 -26.92 -10.55
CA ARG A 284 -35.08 -27.80 -10.28
C ARG A 284 -35.99 -27.22 -9.19
N GLU A 285 -35.41 -26.70 -8.10
CA GLU A 285 -36.15 -26.00 -7.03
C GLU A 285 -36.89 -24.76 -7.55
N GLY A 286 -36.31 -24.06 -8.53
CA GLY A 286 -36.92 -22.93 -9.23
C GLY A 286 -38.00 -23.29 -10.25
N GLY A 287 -38.38 -24.57 -10.39
CA GLY A 287 -39.43 -25.02 -11.31
C GLY A 287 -38.97 -25.29 -12.75
N TYR A 288 -37.67 -25.41 -12.99
CA TYR A 288 -37.13 -25.77 -14.31
C TYR A 288 -37.02 -27.31 -14.44
N ASP A 289 -38.02 -27.94 -15.09
CA ASP A 289 -38.08 -29.41 -15.28
C ASP A 289 -36.95 -29.98 -16.18
N SER A 290 -36.40 -29.13 -17.06
CA SER A 290 -35.18 -29.38 -17.82
C SER A 290 -34.48 -28.06 -18.11
N LEU A 291 -33.23 -27.95 -17.68
CA LEU A 291 -32.38 -26.80 -17.98
C LEU A 291 -31.83 -26.91 -19.41
N ASP A 292 -32.47 -26.23 -20.35
CA ASP A 292 -31.94 -26.07 -21.70
C ASP A 292 -31.14 -24.77 -21.81
N PHE A 293 -30.01 -24.72 -21.10
CA PHE A 293 -29.06 -23.61 -21.24
C PHE A 293 -28.38 -23.69 -22.60
N ASP A 294 -28.27 -22.55 -23.27
CA ASP A 294 -27.64 -22.50 -24.57
C ASP A 294 -26.13 -22.27 -24.47
N GLU A 295 -25.70 -21.42 -23.53
CA GLU A 295 -24.31 -21.00 -23.45
C GLU A 295 -23.85 -20.88 -22.00
N LEU A 296 -22.58 -21.21 -21.77
CA LEU A 296 -21.88 -20.94 -20.52
C LEU A 296 -20.61 -20.17 -20.84
N PHE A 297 -20.38 -19.03 -20.19
CA PHE A 297 -19.15 -18.26 -20.31
C PHE A 297 -18.34 -18.32 -19.03
N ILE A 298 -17.07 -18.70 -19.16
CA ILE A 298 -16.18 -18.90 -18.01
C ILE A 298 -14.78 -18.30 -18.22
N GLN A 299 -14.32 -17.57 -17.22
CA GLN A 299 -12.96 -17.04 -17.14
C GLN A 299 -11.92 -18.16 -17.00
N VAL A 300 -10.83 -18.05 -17.76
CA VAL A 300 -9.77 -19.07 -17.79
C VAL A 300 -8.37 -18.46 -17.61
N GLY A 301 -7.70 -18.86 -16.52
CA GLY A 301 -6.25 -18.77 -16.34
C GLY A 301 -5.62 -20.15 -16.48
N GLY A 302 -5.26 -20.77 -15.35
CA GLY A 302 -4.72 -22.14 -15.28
C GLY A 302 -5.69 -23.27 -15.67
N GLY A 303 -7.00 -23.00 -15.73
CA GLY A 303 -7.99 -23.88 -16.38
C GLY A 303 -8.85 -24.80 -15.48
N ALA A 304 -8.45 -25.00 -14.22
CA ALA A 304 -9.11 -25.93 -13.30
C ALA A 304 -10.63 -25.72 -13.13
N LEU A 305 -11.09 -24.46 -13.02
CA LEU A 305 -12.51 -24.14 -12.90
C LEU A 305 -13.29 -24.61 -14.13
N GLY A 306 -12.83 -24.23 -15.32
CA GLY A 306 -13.50 -24.58 -16.56
C GLY A 306 -13.52 -26.10 -16.79
N ALA A 307 -12.39 -26.78 -16.52
CA ALA A 307 -12.31 -28.23 -16.64
C ALA A 307 -13.29 -28.94 -15.68
N GLY A 308 -13.37 -28.47 -14.43
CA GLY A 308 -14.33 -28.99 -13.45
C GLY A 308 -15.77 -28.76 -13.87
N LEU A 309 -16.14 -27.56 -14.30
CA LEU A 309 -17.50 -27.27 -14.77
C LEU A 309 -17.88 -28.13 -15.97
N PHE A 310 -17.01 -28.22 -16.98
CA PHE A 310 -17.29 -29.03 -18.16
C PHE A 310 -17.47 -30.53 -17.82
N GLN A 311 -16.62 -31.09 -16.97
CA GLN A 311 -16.78 -32.48 -16.53
C GLN A 311 -18.09 -32.69 -15.75
N GLY A 312 -18.49 -31.74 -14.90
CA GLY A 312 -19.77 -31.78 -14.22
C GLY A 312 -20.95 -31.76 -15.20
N LEU A 313 -20.89 -30.89 -16.22
CA LEU A 313 -21.90 -30.81 -17.29
C LEU A 313 -21.97 -32.13 -18.10
N GLN A 314 -20.82 -32.73 -18.41
CA GLN A 314 -20.74 -34.01 -19.12
C GLN A 314 -21.39 -35.13 -18.31
N ARG A 315 -21.05 -35.27 -17.02
CA ARG A 315 -21.66 -36.28 -16.13
C ARG A 315 -23.18 -36.10 -16.01
N ALA A 316 -23.66 -34.86 -16.02
CA ALA A 316 -25.09 -34.54 -16.01
C ALA A 316 -25.78 -34.93 -17.31
N ALA A 317 -25.14 -34.67 -18.46
CA ALA A 317 -25.65 -35.01 -19.79
C ALA A 317 -25.65 -36.54 -20.05
N ASP A 318 -24.65 -37.25 -19.54
CA ASP A 318 -24.55 -38.71 -19.62
C ASP A 318 -25.56 -39.44 -18.69
N GLY A 319 -26.31 -38.67 -17.88
CA GLY A 319 -27.26 -39.18 -16.90
C GLY A 319 -26.60 -39.88 -15.71
N GLU A 320 -25.31 -39.69 -15.49
CA GLU A 320 -24.58 -40.27 -14.36
C GLU A 320 -25.09 -39.70 -13.04
N LEU A 321 -25.21 -38.37 -12.96
CA LEU A 321 -25.62 -37.68 -11.73
C LEU A 321 -27.05 -38.05 -11.32
N ASP A 322 -27.99 -38.08 -12.27
CA ASP A 322 -29.40 -38.45 -12.05
C ASP A 322 -29.57 -39.88 -11.52
N LYS A 323 -28.69 -40.81 -11.94
CA LYS A 323 -28.69 -42.19 -11.42
C LYS A 323 -28.34 -42.25 -9.95
N ILE A 324 -27.53 -41.33 -9.43
CA ILE A 324 -27.13 -41.28 -8.02
C ILE A 324 -28.08 -40.37 -7.23
N ILE A 325 -28.31 -39.14 -7.69
CA ILE A 325 -29.19 -38.14 -7.08
C ILE A 325 -30.26 -37.76 -8.11
N PRO A 326 -31.50 -38.27 -7.97
CA PRO A 326 -32.57 -38.01 -8.94
C PRO A 326 -32.82 -36.52 -9.16
N GLY A 327 -32.97 -36.11 -10.42
CA GLY A 327 -33.24 -34.74 -10.85
C GLY A 327 -32.00 -33.94 -11.25
N LEU A 328 -30.79 -34.42 -10.99
CA LEU A 328 -29.55 -33.78 -11.47
C LEU A 328 -29.22 -34.23 -12.90
N LYS A 329 -30.06 -33.86 -13.86
CA LYS A 329 -29.89 -34.21 -15.29
C LYS A 329 -29.81 -32.97 -16.16
N MET A 330 -29.14 -33.09 -17.30
CA MET A 330 -29.11 -32.03 -18.30
C MET A 330 -29.35 -32.61 -19.70
N PRO A 331 -30.25 -32.04 -20.52
CA PRO A 331 -30.63 -32.62 -21.81
C PRO A 331 -29.53 -32.50 -22.87
N LYS A 332 -28.74 -31.42 -22.83
CA LYS A 332 -27.61 -31.14 -23.71
C LYS A 332 -26.55 -30.36 -22.94
N ILE A 333 -25.28 -30.43 -23.36
CA ILE A 333 -24.21 -29.56 -22.85
C ILE A 333 -24.36 -28.17 -23.48
N PRO A 334 -24.41 -27.06 -22.71
CA PRO A 334 -24.42 -25.71 -23.28
C PRO A 334 -23.13 -25.45 -24.05
N ASN A 335 -23.17 -24.58 -25.05
CA ASN A 335 -21.96 -24.11 -25.74
C ASN A 335 -20.99 -23.56 -24.69
N PHE A 336 -19.88 -24.27 -24.50
CA PHE A 336 -18.93 -24.01 -23.44
C PHE A 336 -17.92 -22.99 -23.93
N ASN A 337 -18.13 -21.73 -23.58
CA ASN A 337 -17.30 -20.62 -24.01
C ASN A 337 -16.26 -20.27 -22.93
N THR A 338 -14.98 -20.36 -23.28
CA THR A 338 -13.89 -19.93 -22.40
C THR A 338 -13.54 -18.48 -22.70
N VAL A 339 -13.12 -17.72 -21.69
CA VAL A 339 -12.82 -16.30 -21.84
C VAL A 339 -11.46 -15.98 -21.23
N GLN A 340 -10.56 -15.40 -22.03
CA GLN A 340 -9.24 -14.92 -21.61
C GLN A 340 -9.05 -13.44 -21.93
N ALA A 341 -8.12 -12.80 -21.23
CA ALA A 341 -7.75 -11.41 -21.51
C ALA A 341 -6.84 -11.33 -22.75
N GLU A 342 -6.97 -10.26 -23.53
CA GLU A 342 -6.16 -10.03 -24.74
C GLU A 342 -4.65 -10.07 -24.46
N GLY A 343 -4.22 -9.50 -23.34
CA GLY A 343 -2.82 -9.54 -22.93
C GLY A 343 -2.34 -10.88 -22.35
N ASN A 344 -3.19 -11.90 -22.22
CA ASN A 344 -2.80 -13.27 -21.87
C ASN A 344 -3.84 -14.31 -22.34
N ALA A 345 -3.73 -14.77 -23.59
CA ALA A 345 -4.68 -15.70 -24.20
C ALA A 345 -4.05 -17.00 -24.76
N PRO A 346 -3.24 -17.75 -23.98
CA PRO A 346 -2.57 -18.96 -24.47
C PRO A 346 -3.53 -20.09 -24.87
N LEU A 347 -4.71 -20.21 -24.24
CA LEU A 347 -5.72 -21.23 -24.60
C LEU A 347 -6.38 -20.90 -25.94
N ASN A 348 -6.72 -19.63 -26.20
CA ASN A 348 -7.27 -19.23 -27.50
C ASN A 348 -6.30 -19.58 -28.64
N ARG A 349 -5.00 -19.29 -28.45
CA ARG A 349 -3.95 -19.67 -29.40
C ARG A 349 -3.89 -21.19 -29.63
N ALA A 350 -3.87 -21.96 -28.54
CA ALA A 350 -3.80 -23.42 -28.61
C ALA A 350 -5.03 -24.03 -29.30
N PHE A 351 -6.24 -23.57 -28.96
CA PHE A 351 -7.48 -24.05 -29.54
C PHE A 351 -7.59 -23.71 -31.04
N THR A 352 -7.26 -22.48 -31.42
CA THR A 352 -7.25 -22.05 -32.83
C THR A 352 -6.28 -22.89 -33.66
N LYS A 353 -5.07 -23.13 -33.13
CA LYS A 353 -4.08 -23.98 -33.80
C LYS A 353 -4.52 -25.44 -33.88
N MET A 354 -5.11 -25.98 -32.81
CA MET A 354 -5.65 -27.33 -32.78
C MET A 354 -6.72 -27.52 -33.88
N GLN A 355 -7.63 -26.55 -34.00
CA GLN A 355 -8.66 -26.55 -35.04
C GLN A 355 -8.06 -26.42 -36.44
N SER A 356 -7.07 -25.56 -36.65
CA SER A 356 -6.40 -25.41 -37.96
C SER A 356 -5.67 -26.68 -38.39
N ASP A 357 -5.10 -27.40 -37.42
CA ASP A 357 -4.39 -28.66 -37.65
C ASP A 357 -5.34 -29.86 -37.82
N GLY A 358 -6.65 -29.66 -37.60
CA GLY A 358 -7.67 -30.71 -37.70
C GLY A 358 -7.51 -31.82 -36.65
N LYS A 359 -6.86 -31.53 -35.52
CA LYS A 359 -6.62 -32.49 -34.43
C LYS A 359 -7.70 -32.40 -33.36
N THR A 360 -8.01 -33.52 -32.73
CA THR A 360 -8.76 -33.55 -31.48
C THR A 360 -7.90 -33.07 -30.30
N ALA A 361 -8.55 -32.66 -29.20
CA ALA A 361 -7.84 -32.26 -27.99
C ALA A 361 -6.95 -33.39 -27.43
N GLN A 362 -7.36 -34.65 -27.58
CA GLN A 362 -6.59 -35.80 -27.12
C GLN A 362 -5.32 -36.01 -27.96
N GLU A 363 -5.39 -35.80 -29.28
CA GLU A 363 -4.24 -35.89 -30.17
C GLU A 363 -3.27 -34.72 -29.95
N ALA A 364 -3.79 -33.49 -29.80
CA ALA A 364 -2.98 -32.32 -29.49
C ALA A 364 -2.27 -32.44 -28.13
N ALA A 365 -2.92 -33.07 -27.14
CA ALA A 365 -2.34 -33.32 -25.83
C ALA A 365 -1.13 -34.28 -25.85
N GLN A 366 -0.89 -35.03 -26.93
CA GLN A 366 0.31 -35.87 -27.07
C GLN A 366 1.57 -35.09 -27.45
N THR A 367 1.40 -33.90 -28.03
CA THR A 367 2.48 -32.98 -28.42
C THR A 367 2.24 -31.60 -27.80
N LYS A 368 2.11 -31.55 -26.46
CA LYS A 368 1.73 -30.33 -25.71
C LYS A 368 2.51 -29.10 -26.18
N SER A 369 3.84 -29.20 -26.32
CA SER A 369 4.71 -28.08 -26.68
C SER A 369 4.42 -27.45 -28.05
N GLU A 370 3.73 -28.14 -28.96
CA GLU A 370 3.31 -27.57 -30.25
C GLU A 370 2.11 -26.62 -30.11
N TYR A 371 1.30 -26.77 -29.05
CA TYR A 371 0.02 -26.08 -28.88
C TYR A 371 0.03 -25.15 -27.65
N MET A 372 0.59 -25.60 -26.54
CA MET A 372 0.63 -24.91 -25.26
C MET A 372 2.08 -24.67 -24.82
N PHE A 373 2.48 -23.40 -24.81
CA PHE A 373 3.78 -22.91 -24.39
C PHE A 373 3.62 -21.53 -23.73
N PRO A 374 4.59 -21.05 -22.94
CA PRO A 374 4.43 -19.83 -22.15
C PRO A 374 4.06 -18.60 -22.99
N TRP A 375 3.18 -17.76 -22.45
CA TRP A 375 2.89 -16.44 -22.99
C TRP A 375 4.00 -15.46 -22.58
N ALA A 376 4.52 -14.68 -23.52
CA ALA A 376 5.78 -13.96 -23.31
C ALA A 376 5.68 -12.81 -22.28
N ASN A 377 4.58 -12.06 -22.28
CA ASN A 377 4.38 -10.90 -21.39
C ASN A 377 2.91 -10.80 -20.97
N PRO A 378 2.44 -11.62 -19.99
CA PRO A 378 1.07 -11.56 -19.51
C PRO A 378 0.75 -10.20 -18.86
N ALA A 379 -0.28 -9.52 -19.34
CA ALA A 379 -0.75 -8.26 -18.76
C ALA A 379 -2.27 -8.11 -18.88
N SER A 380 -2.94 -7.75 -17.80
CA SER A 380 -4.37 -7.40 -17.78
C SER A 380 -4.78 -6.90 -16.39
N VAL A 381 -5.84 -6.10 -16.30
CA VAL A 381 -6.54 -5.81 -15.04
C VAL A 381 -7.04 -7.06 -14.31
N ALA A 382 -7.23 -8.17 -15.02
CA ALA A 382 -7.66 -9.45 -14.48
C ALA A 382 -6.48 -10.32 -14.00
N HIS A 383 -5.65 -9.80 -13.08
CA HIS A 383 -4.42 -10.44 -12.60
C HIS A 383 -4.53 -11.92 -12.21
N GLY A 384 -5.69 -12.35 -11.70
CA GLY A 384 -5.91 -13.74 -11.26
C GLY A 384 -6.13 -14.79 -12.36
N ILE A 385 -6.02 -14.43 -13.65
CA ILE A 385 -6.00 -15.35 -14.81
C ILE A 385 -4.75 -15.17 -15.69
N LEU A 386 -3.69 -14.54 -15.17
CA LEU A 386 -2.43 -14.30 -15.89
C LEU A 386 -1.44 -15.48 -15.80
N ASP A 387 -1.93 -16.71 -15.88
CA ASP A 387 -1.05 -17.89 -15.95
C ASP A 387 -0.35 -17.93 -17.32
N ASP A 388 0.99 -18.05 -17.34
CA ASP A 388 1.80 -18.10 -18.58
C ASP A 388 1.35 -19.25 -19.52
N GLU A 389 0.87 -20.35 -18.93
CA GLU A 389 0.24 -21.47 -19.63
C GLU A 389 -1.11 -21.80 -18.98
N THR A 390 -2.07 -22.24 -19.78
CA THR A 390 -3.28 -22.87 -19.24
C THR A 390 -2.97 -24.35 -18.98
N TYR A 391 -2.85 -24.74 -17.70
CA TYR A 391 -2.43 -26.10 -17.31
C TYR A 391 -3.44 -27.17 -17.73
N ASP A 392 -4.74 -26.94 -17.53
CA ASP A 392 -5.80 -27.92 -17.84
C ASP A 392 -6.40 -27.72 -19.25
N TRP A 393 -5.60 -27.21 -20.20
CA TRP A 393 -6.06 -26.75 -21.52
C TRP A 393 -6.71 -27.83 -22.38
N ALA A 394 -6.20 -29.06 -22.37
CA ALA A 394 -6.69 -30.12 -23.23
C ALA A 394 -8.17 -30.45 -22.95
N GLU A 395 -8.56 -30.46 -21.67
CA GLU A 395 -9.94 -30.70 -21.27
C GLU A 395 -10.86 -29.53 -21.65
N LEU A 396 -10.35 -28.30 -21.58
CA LEU A 396 -11.08 -27.10 -22.04
C LEU A 396 -11.28 -27.11 -23.56
N CYS A 397 -10.26 -27.48 -24.32
CA CYS A 397 -10.35 -27.67 -25.77
C CYS A 397 -11.37 -28.76 -26.13
N ARG A 398 -11.35 -29.89 -25.40
CA ARG A 398 -12.35 -30.95 -25.55
C ARG A 398 -13.76 -30.44 -25.27
N GLY A 399 -13.92 -29.62 -24.24
CA GLY A 399 -15.20 -28.99 -23.88
C GLY A 399 -15.74 -28.06 -24.94
N MET A 400 -14.90 -27.15 -25.45
CA MET A 400 -15.27 -26.24 -26.53
C MET A 400 -15.65 -27.01 -27.80
N ASP A 401 -14.86 -28.02 -28.20
CA ASP A 401 -15.13 -28.81 -29.41
C ASP A 401 -16.41 -29.65 -29.29
N THR A 402 -16.59 -30.35 -28.16
CA THR A 402 -17.77 -31.21 -27.91
C THR A 402 -19.06 -30.41 -27.85
N SER A 403 -19.02 -29.21 -27.26
CA SER A 403 -20.19 -28.35 -27.08
C SER A 403 -20.39 -27.34 -28.21
N LYS A 404 -19.48 -27.27 -29.19
CA LYS A 404 -19.43 -26.20 -30.20
C LYS A 404 -19.29 -24.78 -29.60
N GLY A 405 -18.62 -24.69 -28.45
CA GLY A 405 -18.25 -23.44 -27.82
C GLY A 405 -17.01 -22.79 -28.47
N SER A 406 -16.59 -21.66 -27.90
CA SER A 406 -15.52 -20.83 -28.45
C SER A 406 -14.51 -20.37 -27.39
N ALA A 407 -13.29 -20.05 -27.85
CA ALA A 407 -12.28 -19.38 -27.03
C ALA A 407 -12.37 -17.87 -27.26
N VAL A 408 -13.07 -17.17 -26.39
CA VAL A 408 -13.31 -15.72 -26.46
C VAL A 408 -12.15 -14.94 -25.85
N VAL A 409 -11.78 -13.84 -26.49
CA VAL A 409 -10.75 -12.91 -26.01
C VAL A 409 -11.39 -11.55 -25.76
N VAL A 410 -11.10 -10.93 -24.62
CA VAL A 410 -11.63 -9.61 -24.23
C VAL A 410 -10.52 -8.68 -23.75
N ASN A 411 -10.68 -7.39 -23.99
CA ASN A 411 -9.72 -6.38 -23.54
C ASN A 411 -10.06 -5.84 -22.13
N ASP A 412 -9.13 -5.08 -21.54
CA ASP A 412 -9.27 -4.58 -20.16
C ASP A 412 -10.45 -3.62 -19.97
N GLU A 413 -10.84 -2.87 -21.01
CA GLU A 413 -12.02 -1.99 -20.96
C GLU A 413 -13.31 -2.81 -20.82
N GLN A 414 -13.46 -3.86 -21.62
CA GLN A 414 -14.58 -4.79 -21.55
C GLN A 414 -14.64 -5.50 -20.19
N ILE A 415 -13.48 -5.85 -19.61
CA ILE A 415 -13.40 -6.46 -18.28
C ILE A 415 -13.85 -5.48 -17.20
N ARG A 416 -13.40 -4.22 -17.25
CA ARG A 416 -13.82 -3.17 -16.29
C ARG A 416 -15.31 -2.91 -16.39
N GLU A 417 -15.85 -2.87 -17.59
CA GLU A 417 -17.27 -2.68 -17.82
C GLU A 417 -18.10 -3.82 -17.25
N ALA A 418 -17.72 -5.08 -17.53
CA ALA A 418 -18.38 -6.24 -16.97
C ALA A 418 -18.32 -6.26 -15.43
N ASN A 419 -17.19 -5.83 -14.85
CA ASN A 419 -17.06 -5.71 -13.40
C ASN A 419 -18.04 -4.69 -12.81
N ALA A 420 -18.13 -3.50 -13.41
CA ALA A 420 -19.07 -2.46 -13.01
C ALA A 420 -20.52 -2.92 -13.18
N TYR A 421 -20.81 -3.66 -14.26
CA TYR A 421 -22.12 -4.23 -14.53
C TYR A 421 -22.53 -5.25 -13.48
N ALA A 422 -21.64 -6.19 -13.12
CA ALA A 422 -21.89 -7.19 -12.08
C ALA A 422 -22.18 -6.52 -10.71
N LYS A 423 -21.40 -5.51 -10.32
CA LYS A 423 -21.60 -4.76 -9.08
C LYS A 423 -22.93 -4.00 -9.06
N SER A 424 -23.27 -3.36 -10.18
CA SER A 424 -24.45 -2.47 -10.25
C SER A 424 -25.76 -3.24 -10.42
N ASN A 425 -25.79 -4.24 -11.30
CA ASN A 425 -27.00 -4.94 -11.73
C ASN A 425 -27.20 -6.28 -11.01
N PHE A 426 -26.12 -7.00 -10.68
CA PHE A 426 -26.24 -8.28 -9.98
C PHE A 426 -26.06 -8.14 -8.47
N LYS A 427 -25.49 -7.01 -8.01
CA LYS A 427 -25.09 -6.76 -6.62
C LYS A 427 -24.08 -7.79 -6.12
N VAL A 428 -23.23 -8.29 -7.03
CA VAL A 428 -22.16 -9.24 -6.73
C VAL A 428 -20.82 -8.50 -6.67
N ASN A 429 -20.09 -8.63 -5.56
CA ASN A 429 -18.80 -7.98 -5.35
C ASN A 429 -17.62 -8.78 -5.95
N SER A 430 -17.71 -9.10 -7.24
CA SER A 430 -16.64 -9.81 -7.93
C SER A 430 -15.44 -8.89 -8.20
N CYS A 431 -14.21 -9.41 -8.14
CA CYS A 431 -13.02 -8.72 -8.66
C CYS A 431 -12.99 -8.74 -10.20
N PHE A 432 -12.08 -8.00 -10.83
CA PHE A 432 -11.94 -7.97 -12.31
C PHE A 432 -11.80 -9.36 -12.91
N THR A 433 -10.98 -10.23 -12.30
CA THR A 433 -10.82 -11.65 -12.71
C THR A 433 -12.15 -12.40 -12.66
N GLY A 434 -12.96 -12.18 -11.62
CA GLY A 434 -14.23 -12.87 -11.44
C GLY A 434 -15.30 -12.46 -12.45
N SER A 435 -15.18 -11.29 -13.09
CA SER A 435 -16.13 -10.79 -14.09
C SER A 435 -15.75 -11.08 -15.54
N VAL A 436 -14.61 -11.74 -15.81
CA VAL A 436 -14.15 -11.97 -17.20
C VAL A 436 -15.12 -12.86 -17.99
N GLY A 437 -15.75 -13.87 -17.37
CA GLY A 437 -16.80 -14.66 -18.04
C GLY A 437 -17.98 -13.80 -18.52
N LEU A 438 -18.40 -12.84 -17.70
CA LEU A 438 -19.44 -11.86 -18.08
C LEU A 438 -18.96 -10.92 -19.20
N ALA A 439 -17.69 -10.51 -19.20
CA ALA A 439 -17.13 -9.70 -20.27
C ALA A 439 -17.18 -10.43 -21.62
N GLY A 440 -16.88 -11.73 -21.64
CA GLY A 440 -16.99 -12.56 -22.84
C GLY A 440 -18.42 -12.60 -23.37
N LEU A 441 -19.40 -12.85 -22.48
CA LEU A 441 -20.81 -12.83 -22.83
C LEU A 441 -21.25 -11.46 -23.41
N MET A 442 -20.89 -10.35 -22.75
CA MET A 442 -21.20 -8.99 -23.21
C MET A 442 -20.57 -8.66 -24.56
N SER A 443 -19.32 -9.09 -24.79
CA SER A 443 -18.60 -8.92 -26.05
C SER A 443 -19.28 -9.69 -27.19
N THR A 444 -19.62 -10.96 -26.96
CA THR A 444 -20.29 -11.83 -27.93
C THR A 444 -21.67 -11.28 -28.33
N ARG A 445 -22.46 -10.78 -27.38
CA ARG A 445 -23.76 -10.14 -27.66
C ARG A 445 -23.64 -8.85 -28.47
N ARG A 446 -22.62 -8.02 -28.21
CA ARG A 446 -22.35 -6.81 -29.03
C ARG A 446 -21.98 -7.12 -30.47
N ALA A 447 -21.34 -8.25 -30.70
CA ALA A 447 -20.99 -8.72 -32.05
C ALA A 447 -22.21 -9.23 -32.86
N GLY A 448 -23.43 -9.12 -32.33
CA GLY A 448 -24.66 -9.46 -33.04
C GLY A 448 -25.04 -10.95 -32.99
N THR A 449 -24.40 -11.74 -32.13
CA THR A 449 -24.76 -13.14 -31.90
C THR A 449 -25.85 -13.21 -30.82
N SER A 450 -27.12 -13.18 -31.21
CA SER A 450 -28.23 -13.33 -30.27
C SER A 450 -28.56 -14.80 -30.03
N SER A 451 -28.74 -15.21 -28.77
CA SER A 451 -29.42 -16.44 -28.42
C SER A 451 -30.68 -16.09 -27.64
N SER A 452 -31.85 -16.58 -28.06
CA SER A 452 -33.12 -16.35 -27.33
C SER A 452 -33.22 -17.13 -26.02
N ASN A 453 -32.19 -17.90 -25.65
CA ASN A 453 -32.22 -18.91 -24.61
C ASN A 453 -31.28 -18.56 -23.45
N PRO A 454 -31.47 -19.19 -22.27
CA PRO A 454 -30.78 -18.76 -21.07
C PRO A 454 -29.28 -19.06 -21.09
N SER A 455 -28.49 -18.05 -20.69
CA SER A 455 -27.03 -18.14 -20.57
C SER A 455 -26.58 -18.26 -19.12
N ILE A 456 -25.42 -18.88 -18.90
CA ILE A 456 -24.80 -19.02 -17.58
C ILE A 456 -23.49 -18.23 -17.51
N VAL A 457 -23.30 -17.50 -16.42
CA VAL A 457 -21.99 -16.93 -16.03
C VAL A 457 -21.66 -17.30 -14.59
N VAL A 458 -20.38 -17.55 -14.32
CA VAL A 458 -19.89 -17.84 -12.96
C VAL A 458 -18.98 -16.71 -12.51
N LEU A 459 -19.40 -15.96 -11.50
CA LEU A 459 -18.61 -14.89 -10.92
C LEU A 459 -17.78 -15.43 -9.77
N SER A 460 -16.46 -15.51 -9.92
CA SER A 460 -15.57 -16.13 -8.93
C SER A 460 -14.32 -15.31 -8.66
N GLY A 461 -14.13 -14.91 -7.40
CA GLY A 461 -13.10 -13.97 -6.98
C GLY A 461 -13.73 -12.72 -6.38
N VAL A 462 -13.36 -12.36 -5.15
CA VAL A 462 -13.87 -11.18 -4.44
C VAL A 462 -12.92 -9.99 -4.57
N ASP A 463 -13.48 -8.78 -4.69
CA ASP A 463 -12.72 -7.54 -4.59
C ASP A 463 -12.39 -7.24 -3.12
N ARG A 464 -11.14 -7.50 -2.71
CA ARG A 464 -10.71 -7.36 -1.31
C ARG A 464 -10.31 -5.95 -0.90
N ALA A 465 -10.16 -5.04 -1.87
CA ALA A 465 -10.17 -3.59 -1.58
C ALA A 465 -11.53 -3.13 -1.00
N PHE A 466 -12.54 -4.02 -1.03
CA PHE A 466 -13.88 -3.83 -0.49
C PHE A 466 -14.22 -4.72 0.73
N SER A 467 -13.27 -5.49 1.28
CA SER A 467 -13.55 -6.53 2.29
C SER A 467 -12.73 -6.35 3.58
N THR A 468 -13.15 -5.42 4.44
CA THR A 468 -12.93 -5.48 5.90
C THR A 468 -14.27 -5.51 6.62
N SER A 469 -15.08 -6.54 6.35
CA SER A 469 -16.21 -6.91 7.23
C SER A 469 -16.56 -8.39 7.00
N ALA A 470 -16.34 -9.24 8.00
CA ALA A 470 -16.86 -10.60 8.01
C ALA A 470 -17.81 -10.81 9.21
N ALA A 471 -18.92 -11.50 8.90
CA ALA A 471 -19.97 -12.08 9.74
C ALA A 471 -20.93 -11.15 10.52
N LYS A 472 -22.15 -10.99 9.97
CA LYS A 472 -23.39 -10.77 10.75
C LYS A 472 -24.12 -12.11 10.91
N PRO A 473 -24.63 -12.44 12.11
CA PRO A 473 -25.94 -13.05 12.24
C PRO A 473 -27.01 -11.95 12.45
N THR A 474 -28.08 -12.04 11.65
CA THR A 474 -29.37 -11.35 11.78
C THR A 474 -29.42 -9.82 11.62
N ALA A 475 -30.53 -9.37 11.03
CA ALA A 475 -30.80 -8.02 10.60
C ALA A 475 -30.78 -7.01 11.75
N HIS A 476 -29.77 -6.14 11.78
CA HIS A 476 -29.86 -4.80 12.34
C HIS A 476 -29.14 -3.81 11.41
N THR A 477 -29.85 -2.76 11.06
CA THR A 477 -29.43 -1.55 10.38
C THR A 477 -28.47 -0.74 11.28
N GLY A 478 -27.65 0.10 10.67
CA GLY A 478 -26.83 1.08 11.38
C GLY A 478 -25.33 0.83 11.26
N VAL A 479 -24.68 1.56 10.35
CA VAL A 479 -23.25 1.85 10.49
C VAL A 479 -23.06 2.53 11.84
N THR A 480 -22.42 1.81 12.76
CA THR A 480 -22.09 2.33 14.10
C THR A 480 -20.60 2.61 14.11
N TRP A 481 -20.21 3.87 14.25
CA TRP A 481 -18.81 4.26 14.40
C TRP A 481 -18.55 4.57 15.86
N ALA A 482 -17.39 4.19 16.41
CA ALA A 482 -17.06 4.50 17.80
C ALA A 482 -15.69 5.17 17.89
N ARG A 483 -15.62 6.31 18.58
CA ARG A 483 -14.36 7.04 18.81
C ARG A 483 -14.41 7.77 20.14
N ASN A 484 -13.33 7.65 20.93
CA ASN A 484 -13.19 8.29 22.25
C ASN A 484 -14.37 7.96 23.21
N GLY A 485 -14.86 6.72 23.18
CA GLY A 485 -15.98 6.28 24.01
C GLY A 485 -17.36 6.82 23.59
N ILE A 486 -17.46 7.45 22.41
CA ILE A 486 -18.71 7.93 21.82
C ILE A 486 -19.03 7.08 20.60
N SER A 487 -20.24 6.55 20.54
CA SER A 487 -20.79 5.85 19.37
C SER A 487 -21.60 6.81 18.50
N TYR A 488 -21.57 6.64 17.19
CA TYR A 488 -22.25 7.48 16.21
C TYR A 488 -23.06 6.58 15.30
N ARG A 489 -24.33 6.91 15.06
CA ARG A 489 -25.23 6.14 14.20
C ARG A 489 -26.31 7.01 13.59
N GLN A 490 -26.82 6.60 12.45
CA GLN A 490 -28.05 7.16 11.91
C GLN A 490 -29.20 6.78 12.84
N LEU A 491 -30.13 7.70 13.07
CA LEU A 491 -31.35 7.41 13.81
C LEU A 491 -32.37 6.82 12.83
N GLU A 492 -33.00 5.73 13.26
CA GLU A 492 -34.06 5.06 12.52
C GLU A 492 -35.33 5.94 12.50
N SER A 493 -36.23 5.68 11.55
CA SER A 493 -37.48 6.46 11.39
C SER A 493 -38.43 6.37 12.59
N ASP A 494 -38.27 5.36 13.45
CA ASP A 494 -39.07 5.15 14.66
C ASP A 494 -38.44 5.78 15.92
N PHE A 495 -37.29 6.46 15.80
CA PHE A 495 -36.68 7.18 16.92
C PHE A 495 -37.59 8.33 17.37
N ASP A 496 -37.77 8.46 18.69
CA ASP A 496 -38.67 9.44 19.28
C ASP A 496 -38.20 10.88 19.01
N ALA A 497 -38.97 11.60 18.18
CA ALA A 497 -38.69 12.98 17.80
C ALA A 497 -38.74 13.94 19.01
N ASP A 498 -39.50 13.62 20.06
CA ASP A 498 -39.57 14.43 21.27
C ASP A 498 -38.23 14.41 22.02
N VAL A 499 -37.47 13.31 21.95
CA VAL A 499 -36.11 13.23 22.53
C VAL A 499 -35.16 14.20 21.83
N LEU A 500 -35.22 14.29 20.50
CA LEU A 500 -34.41 15.25 19.72
C LEU A 500 -34.81 16.69 20.02
N PHE A 501 -36.11 16.96 20.11
CA PHE A 501 -36.64 18.27 20.44
C PHE A 501 -36.20 18.74 21.82
N GLU A 502 -36.37 17.91 22.87
CA GLU A 502 -35.95 18.26 24.23
C GLU A 502 -34.43 18.40 24.34
N PHE A 503 -33.65 17.58 23.64
CA PHE A 503 -32.19 17.74 23.59
C PHE A 503 -31.78 19.06 22.91
N ASN A 504 -32.40 19.41 21.78
CA ASN A 504 -32.16 20.68 21.09
C ASN A 504 -32.55 21.88 21.96
N LYS A 505 -33.73 21.83 22.60
CA LYS A 505 -34.22 22.87 23.50
C LYS A 505 -33.28 23.10 24.68
N LYS A 506 -32.75 22.02 25.26
CA LYS A 506 -31.82 22.07 26.40
C LYS A 506 -30.42 22.55 26.02
N HIS A 507 -29.87 22.14 24.87
CA HIS A 507 -28.45 22.31 24.56
C HIS A 507 -28.14 23.18 23.32
N GLY A 508 -29.10 23.35 22.42
CA GLY A 508 -28.99 24.09 21.14
C GLY A 508 -29.52 25.52 21.21
N SER A 509 -30.45 25.81 22.13
CA SER A 509 -30.98 27.16 22.34
C SER A 509 -29.94 28.07 23.00
N THR A 510 -29.60 29.17 22.34
CA THR A 510 -28.75 30.23 22.90
C THR A 510 -29.40 31.59 22.66
N PRO A 511 -29.02 32.65 23.38
CA PRO A 511 -29.49 34.01 23.09
C PRO A 511 -29.25 34.45 21.63
N TYR A 512 -28.29 33.82 20.95
CA TYR A 512 -27.87 34.14 19.59
C TYR A 512 -28.43 33.18 18.52
N ASN A 513 -29.13 32.12 18.95
CA ASN A 513 -29.68 31.09 18.07
C ASN A 513 -31.07 30.66 18.58
N PHE A 514 -32.00 31.61 18.60
CA PHE A 514 -33.38 31.38 18.97
C PHE A 514 -34.20 30.96 17.75
N ILE A 515 -34.86 29.80 17.85
CA ILE A 515 -35.84 29.30 16.88
C ILE A 515 -37.11 28.96 17.68
N PRO A 516 -38.31 29.38 17.24
CA PRO A 516 -39.54 29.00 17.93
C PRO A 516 -39.71 27.48 17.99
N ASP A 517 -40.29 26.97 19.10
CA ASP A 517 -40.44 25.53 19.36
C ASP A 517 -41.19 24.78 18.23
N GLU A 518 -42.26 25.36 17.68
CA GLU A 518 -43.12 24.72 16.69
C GLU A 518 -42.39 24.32 15.38
N PRO A 519 -41.61 25.20 14.72
CA PRO A 519 -40.74 24.83 13.61
C PRO A 519 -39.79 23.66 13.89
N VAL A 520 -39.15 23.65 15.07
CA VAL A 520 -38.17 22.61 15.43
C VAL A 520 -38.86 21.27 15.66
N LYS A 521 -40.02 21.26 16.33
CA LYS A 521 -40.86 20.06 16.47
C LYS A 521 -41.32 19.52 15.12
N LYS A 522 -41.77 20.41 14.23
CA LYS A 522 -42.18 20.02 12.87
C LYS A 522 -41.02 19.42 12.08
N HIS A 523 -39.81 19.97 12.22
CA HIS A 523 -38.59 19.43 11.60
C HIS A 523 -38.30 18.01 12.09
N PHE A 524 -38.21 17.77 13.40
CA PHE A 524 -37.94 16.41 13.90
C PHE A 524 -39.08 15.42 13.65
N GLY A 525 -40.34 15.87 13.62
CA GLY A 525 -41.48 15.01 13.28
C GLY A 525 -41.42 14.42 11.87
N LYS A 526 -40.67 15.04 10.95
CA LYS A 526 -40.42 14.52 9.59
C LYS A 526 -39.49 13.30 9.55
N LEU A 527 -38.83 12.96 10.66
CA LEU A 527 -37.99 11.75 10.76
C LEU A 527 -38.83 10.49 10.47
N ALA A 528 -40.07 10.44 10.96
CA ALA A 528 -40.98 9.32 10.73
C ALA A 528 -41.36 9.12 9.25
N THR A 529 -41.34 10.21 8.47
CA THR A 529 -41.64 10.20 7.02
C THR A 529 -40.40 10.02 6.14
N GLY A 530 -39.20 10.03 6.72
CA GLY A 530 -37.93 9.99 5.98
C GLY A 530 -37.52 11.30 5.30
N GLU A 531 -38.34 12.36 5.39
CA GLU A 531 -38.05 13.69 4.85
C GLU A 531 -36.91 14.40 5.61
N THR A 532 -36.64 14.01 6.86
CA THR A 532 -35.51 14.50 7.67
C THR A 532 -34.61 13.35 8.06
N THR A 533 -33.31 13.51 7.82
CA THR A 533 -32.28 12.54 8.24
C THR A 533 -31.55 13.05 9.46
N VAL A 534 -31.31 12.19 10.46
CA VAL A 534 -30.61 12.54 11.70
C VAL A 534 -29.49 11.55 11.99
N TRP A 535 -28.30 12.06 12.32
CA TRP A 535 -27.17 11.30 12.85
C TRP A 535 -26.93 11.69 14.30
N GLY A 536 -26.97 10.71 15.20
CA GLY A 536 -26.79 10.90 16.63
C GLY A 536 -25.43 10.40 17.12
N ALA A 537 -24.89 11.06 18.14
CA ALA A 537 -23.72 10.67 18.91
C ALA A 537 -24.15 10.29 20.33
N PHE A 538 -23.68 9.15 20.83
CA PHE A 538 -24.11 8.56 22.09
C PHE A 538 -22.93 8.17 22.98
N SER A 539 -22.99 8.50 24.26
CA SER A 539 -22.09 7.94 25.29
C SER A 539 -22.87 6.85 26.04
N GLY A 540 -22.57 5.59 25.76
CA GLY A 540 -23.48 4.50 26.13
C GLY A 540 -24.83 4.67 25.40
N ASP A 541 -25.92 4.75 26.17
CA ASP A 541 -27.28 4.95 25.65
C ASP A 541 -27.73 6.43 25.68
N GLU A 542 -26.93 7.33 26.26
CA GLU A 542 -27.25 8.76 26.36
C GLU A 542 -26.90 9.50 25.07
N LEU A 543 -27.87 10.22 24.49
CA LEU A 543 -27.64 11.12 23.35
C LEU A 543 -26.81 12.32 23.81
N VAL A 544 -25.63 12.52 23.22
CA VAL A 544 -24.69 13.59 23.59
C VAL A 544 -24.46 14.63 22.48
N GLY A 545 -24.97 14.38 21.28
CA GLY A 545 -25.04 15.34 20.18
C GLY A 545 -25.72 14.75 18.94
N PHE A 546 -26.12 15.61 18.00
CA PHE A 546 -26.66 15.17 16.71
C PHE A 546 -26.47 16.22 15.60
N ILE A 547 -26.62 15.78 14.36
CA ILE A 547 -26.74 16.62 13.17
C ILE A 547 -27.94 16.15 12.35
N SER A 548 -28.72 17.09 11.80
CA SER A 548 -29.89 16.78 10.97
C SER A 548 -29.96 17.63 9.72
N GLY A 549 -30.52 17.08 8.65
CA GLY A 549 -30.75 17.80 7.41
C GLY A 549 -32.04 17.38 6.71
N GLU A 550 -32.61 18.33 5.97
CA GLU A 550 -33.81 18.16 5.16
C GLU A 550 -33.46 18.31 3.67
N THR A 551 -33.82 17.30 2.87
CA THR A 551 -33.67 17.32 1.42
C THR A 551 -34.66 18.33 0.82
N GLY A 552 -34.18 19.21 -0.07
CA GLY A 552 -35.00 20.26 -0.71
C GLY A 552 -35.17 21.53 0.13
N GLY A 553 -34.38 21.70 1.20
CA GLY A 553 -34.47 22.83 2.14
C GLY A 553 -34.36 24.23 1.49
N GLY A 554 -35.36 25.08 1.73
CA GLY A 554 -35.66 26.30 0.98
C GLY A 554 -35.20 27.64 1.58
N TYR A 555 -33.92 27.82 1.89
CA TYR A 555 -33.37 29.18 2.07
C TYR A 555 -32.03 29.32 1.33
N TRP A 556 -32.10 29.87 0.11
CA TRP A 556 -30.95 30.25 -0.70
C TRP A 556 -31.14 31.68 -1.17
N LEU A 557 -30.27 32.60 -0.73
CA LEU A 557 -30.09 33.87 -1.41
C LEU A 557 -29.40 33.57 -2.75
N GLU A 558 -30.14 33.84 -3.82
CA GLU A 558 -29.97 33.38 -5.19
C GLU A 558 -28.69 33.92 -5.86
N THR A 559 -27.77 33.04 -6.27
CA THR A 559 -26.82 33.29 -7.36
C THR A 559 -26.50 31.97 -8.10
N GLY A 560 -27.18 31.69 -9.21
CA GLY A 560 -26.75 30.71 -10.22
C GLY A 560 -27.57 29.41 -10.34
N ASP A 561 -28.30 29.32 -11.47
CA ASP A 561 -28.80 28.18 -12.27
C ASP A 561 -29.58 26.98 -11.68
N GLY A 562 -29.84 26.91 -10.37
CA GLY A 562 -31.08 26.35 -9.82
C GLY A 562 -31.52 24.92 -10.23
N SER A 563 -30.61 23.96 -10.47
CA SER A 563 -30.99 22.60 -10.93
C SER A 563 -30.33 21.42 -10.20
N ALA A 564 -29.89 21.60 -8.95
CA ALA A 564 -29.36 20.55 -8.10
C ALA A 564 -30.32 20.20 -6.96
N SER A 565 -30.50 18.91 -6.62
CA SER A 565 -31.09 18.56 -5.33
C SER A 565 -30.13 19.02 -4.24
N THR A 566 -30.62 19.84 -3.33
CA THR A 566 -29.84 20.41 -2.23
C THR A 566 -30.34 19.87 -0.90
N CYS A 567 -29.48 19.85 0.10
CA CYS A 567 -29.89 19.62 1.49
C CYS A 567 -29.45 20.80 2.34
N PHE A 568 -30.33 21.26 3.20
CA PHE A 568 -29.97 22.22 4.24
C PHE A 568 -29.78 21.46 5.56
N ILE A 569 -28.69 21.75 6.28
CA ILE A 569 -28.50 21.25 7.64
C ILE A 569 -29.19 22.21 8.60
N ASN A 570 -30.32 21.74 9.13
CA ASN A 570 -31.21 22.54 9.97
C ASN A 570 -30.66 22.65 11.40
N GLU A 571 -30.24 21.53 11.98
CA GLU A 571 -29.86 21.48 13.40
C GLU A 571 -28.54 20.72 13.59
N PHE A 572 -27.65 21.31 14.38
CA PHE A 572 -26.38 20.72 14.81
C PHE A 572 -26.12 21.10 16.27
N VAL A 573 -26.16 20.11 17.16
CA VAL A 573 -26.08 20.35 18.61
C VAL A 573 -25.15 19.34 19.25
N VAL A 574 -24.27 19.82 20.14
CA VAL A 574 -23.43 18.98 21.00
C VAL A 574 -23.57 19.48 22.44
N SER A 575 -23.84 18.54 23.36
CA SER A 575 -23.97 18.84 24.79
C SER A 575 -22.70 19.54 25.33
N PRO A 576 -22.82 20.59 26.15
CA PRO A 576 -21.68 21.33 26.70
C PRO A 576 -20.64 20.44 27.39
N GLU A 577 -21.10 19.49 28.21
CA GLU A 577 -20.31 18.49 28.93
C GLU A 577 -19.45 17.59 28.01
N HIS A 578 -19.78 17.49 26.72
CA HIS A 578 -19.03 16.68 25.75
C HIS A 578 -18.27 17.52 24.69
N ARG A 579 -18.25 18.85 24.82
CA ARG A 579 -17.43 19.72 23.96
C ARG A 579 -15.94 19.41 24.18
N GLY A 580 -15.14 19.57 23.12
CA GLY A 580 -13.72 19.20 23.12
C GLY A 580 -13.43 17.75 22.72
N LYS A 581 -14.42 16.83 22.75
CA LYS A 581 -14.24 15.41 22.36
C LYS A 581 -14.30 15.15 20.84
N ARG A 582 -14.17 16.19 20.01
CA ARG A 582 -14.30 16.16 18.53
C ARG A 582 -15.65 15.62 18.00
N ILE A 583 -16.68 15.48 18.83
CA ILE A 583 -18.02 15.00 18.42
C ILE A 583 -18.58 15.79 17.24
N GLY A 584 -18.45 17.12 17.29
CA GLY A 584 -18.91 18.00 16.22
C GLY A 584 -18.24 17.72 14.88
N VAL A 585 -16.91 17.57 14.88
CA VAL A 585 -16.13 17.26 13.67
C VAL A 585 -16.53 15.89 13.11
N ASN A 586 -16.73 14.90 13.99
CA ASN A 586 -17.12 13.56 13.54
C ASN A 586 -18.53 13.57 12.94
N LEU A 587 -19.49 14.26 13.58
CA LEU A 587 -20.86 14.38 13.05
C LEU A 587 -20.90 15.10 11.69
N THR A 588 -20.12 16.17 11.51
CA THR A 588 -20.06 16.89 10.22
C THR A 588 -19.34 16.07 9.14
N SER A 589 -18.21 15.41 9.45
CA SER A 589 -17.54 14.50 8.52
C SER A 589 -18.42 13.32 8.13
N MET A 590 -19.15 12.75 9.09
CA MET A 590 -20.12 11.68 8.82
C MET A 590 -21.25 12.18 7.94
N SER A 591 -21.79 13.38 8.16
CA SER A 591 -22.89 13.92 7.34
C SER A 591 -22.59 13.97 5.83
N VAL A 592 -21.31 14.04 5.45
CA VAL A 592 -20.86 14.05 4.06
C VAL A 592 -20.23 12.74 3.59
N ASP A 593 -20.15 11.72 4.46
CA ASP A 593 -19.62 10.41 4.12
C ASP A 593 -20.54 9.72 3.10
N PRO A 594 -20.03 9.30 1.92
CA PRO A 594 -20.80 8.59 0.91
C PRO A 594 -21.39 7.25 1.38
N LYS A 595 -20.93 6.69 2.50
CA LYS A 595 -21.40 5.42 3.08
C LYS A 595 -22.24 5.59 4.35
N ALA A 596 -22.14 6.74 5.02
CA ALA A 596 -22.66 6.91 6.38
C ALA A 596 -23.12 8.36 6.68
N GLY A 597 -23.49 9.12 5.66
CA GLY A 597 -23.90 10.53 5.79
C GLY A 597 -25.26 10.83 5.21
N ILE A 598 -25.73 12.06 5.40
CA ILE A 598 -26.92 12.61 4.72
C ILE A 598 -26.79 12.37 3.21
N PHE A 599 -25.57 12.56 2.69
CA PHE A 599 -25.22 12.35 1.30
C PHE A 599 -25.37 10.90 0.79
N SER A 600 -25.25 9.90 1.69
CA SER A 600 -25.47 8.49 1.37
C SER A 600 -26.94 8.08 1.39
N VAL A 601 -27.75 8.82 2.16
CA VAL A 601 -29.20 8.58 2.30
C VAL A 601 -29.95 9.06 1.05
N ASP A 602 -29.49 10.14 0.43
CA ASP A 602 -29.99 10.59 -0.86
C ASP A 602 -28.86 10.96 -1.82
N GLU A 603 -28.57 10.02 -2.73
CA GLU A 603 -27.53 10.15 -3.75
C GLU A 603 -27.77 11.31 -4.74
N ASN A 604 -29.00 11.84 -4.80
CA ASN A 604 -29.35 12.95 -5.67
C ASN A 604 -28.90 14.29 -5.12
N ILE A 605 -28.68 14.40 -3.79
CA ILE A 605 -28.13 15.61 -3.19
C ILE A 605 -26.78 15.87 -3.88
N LYS A 606 -26.62 17.03 -4.51
CA LYS A 606 -25.34 17.44 -5.10
C LYS A 606 -24.63 18.42 -4.20
N GLU A 607 -25.38 19.20 -3.42
CA GLU A 607 -24.84 20.26 -2.58
C GLU A 607 -25.53 20.28 -1.23
N MET A 608 -24.75 20.50 -0.18
CA MET A 608 -25.23 20.65 1.18
C MET A 608 -24.76 21.97 1.73
N TYR A 609 -25.57 22.55 2.60
CA TYR A 609 -25.20 23.81 3.19
C TYR A 609 -25.70 23.97 4.60
N THR A 610 -25.06 24.89 5.31
CA THR A 610 -25.43 25.29 6.66
C THR A 610 -25.06 26.75 6.91
N THR A 611 -25.65 27.34 7.94
CA THR A 611 -25.31 28.69 8.40
C THR A 611 -24.77 28.64 9.82
N VAL A 612 -23.63 29.28 10.05
CA VAL A 612 -23.04 29.43 11.38
C VAL A 612 -22.85 30.90 11.71
N HIS A 613 -23.05 31.27 12.97
CA HIS A 613 -22.66 32.60 13.48
C HIS A 613 -21.15 32.78 13.35
N VAL A 614 -20.69 33.95 12.90
CA VAL A 614 -19.24 34.24 12.75
C VAL A 614 -18.49 34.05 14.08
N GLY A 615 -19.10 34.41 15.21
CA GLY A 615 -18.51 34.21 16.53
C GLY A 615 -18.51 32.77 17.04
N ASN A 616 -19.21 31.83 16.39
CA ASN A 616 -19.19 30.40 16.78
C ASN A 616 -18.07 29.66 16.02
N VAL A 617 -16.83 30.02 16.36
CA VAL A 617 -15.61 29.50 15.73
C VAL A 617 -15.58 27.98 15.78
N THR A 618 -16.00 27.36 16.87
CA THR A 618 -15.99 25.90 17.04
C THR A 618 -16.88 25.17 16.03
N SER A 619 -18.11 25.63 15.81
CA SER A 619 -19.02 24.99 14.85
C SER A 619 -18.54 25.22 13.43
N ARG A 620 -18.06 26.44 13.13
CA ARG A 620 -17.44 26.77 11.85
C ARG A 620 -16.27 25.84 11.52
N THR A 621 -15.34 25.67 12.46
CA THR A 621 -14.20 24.75 12.31
C THR A 621 -14.64 23.30 12.15
N ALA A 622 -15.70 22.86 12.83
CA ALA A 622 -16.22 21.49 12.68
C ALA A 622 -16.75 21.22 11.27
N PHE A 623 -17.54 22.14 10.70
CA PHE A 623 -18.00 22.02 9.32
C PHE A 623 -16.85 22.10 8.31
N VAL A 624 -15.88 23.00 8.51
CA VAL A 624 -14.71 23.10 7.62
C VAL A 624 -13.88 21.81 7.62
N LYS A 625 -13.60 21.23 8.78
CA LYS A 625 -12.94 19.92 8.88
C LYS A 625 -13.79 18.77 8.32
N GLY A 626 -15.11 18.93 8.31
CA GLY A 626 -16.06 18.04 7.64
C GLY A 626 -16.11 18.19 6.11
N GLY A 627 -15.31 19.07 5.51
CA GLY A 627 -15.23 19.26 4.07
C GLY A 627 -16.08 20.40 3.50
N TYR A 628 -16.74 21.19 4.36
CA TYR A 628 -17.48 22.38 3.92
C TYR A 628 -16.54 23.57 3.74
N ARG A 629 -16.87 24.49 2.82
CA ARG A 629 -16.15 25.76 2.59
C ARG A 629 -17.04 26.96 2.86
N GLU A 630 -16.44 28.08 3.26
CA GLU A 630 -17.16 29.34 3.39
C GLU A 630 -17.55 29.87 2.00
N VAL A 631 -18.80 30.30 1.85
CA VAL A 631 -19.31 30.87 0.60
C VAL A 631 -19.49 32.37 0.72
N MET A 632 -20.14 32.83 1.78
CA MET A 632 -20.42 34.24 2.03
C MET A 632 -20.65 34.48 3.51
N THR A 633 -20.31 35.68 3.96
CA THR A 633 -20.69 36.20 5.28
C THR A 633 -21.56 37.44 5.07
N TYR A 634 -22.68 37.53 5.79
CA TYR A 634 -23.63 38.64 5.68
C TYR A 634 -24.21 39.01 7.05
N ALA A 635 -24.68 40.25 7.17
CA ALA A 635 -25.40 40.71 8.35
C ALA A 635 -26.82 40.12 8.34
N ASP A 636 -27.11 39.21 9.27
CA ASP A 636 -28.43 38.63 9.50
C ASP A 636 -29.24 39.59 10.40
N ALA A 637 -30.02 40.47 9.77
CA ALA A 637 -30.83 41.46 10.46
C ALA A 637 -31.97 40.84 11.30
N MET A 638 -32.39 39.61 11.02
CA MET A 638 -33.43 38.93 11.82
C MET A 638 -32.87 38.40 13.14
N ARG A 639 -31.58 38.05 13.17
CA ARG A 639 -30.90 37.54 14.37
C ARG A 639 -29.91 38.55 14.97
N GLU A 640 -29.87 39.77 14.43
CA GLU A 640 -28.98 40.87 14.83
C GLU A 640 -27.50 40.45 14.92
N ARG A 641 -27.00 39.68 13.94
CA ARG A 641 -25.62 39.14 13.97
C ARG A 641 -25.05 38.84 12.59
N ASP A 642 -23.72 38.74 12.48
CA ASP A 642 -23.09 38.27 11.24
C ASP A 642 -23.15 36.74 11.12
N THR A 643 -23.55 36.27 9.94
CA THR A 643 -23.73 34.85 9.64
C THR A 643 -22.92 34.44 8.42
N THR A 644 -22.18 33.34 8.56
CA THR A 644 -21.42 32.72 7.46
C THR A 644 -22.19 31.51 6.92
N VAL A 645 -22.33 31.45 5.60
CA VAL A 645 -22.86 30.30 4.85
C VAL A 645 -21.70 29.37 4.52
N LEU A 646 -21.84 28.09 4.88
CA LEU A 646 -20.91 27.02 4.54
C LEU A 646 -21.54 26.08 3.51
N LYS A 647 -20.75 25.60 2.54
CA LYS A 647 -21.18 24.74 1.44
C LYS A 647 -20.28 23.53 1.26
N PHE A 648 -20.88 22.38 0.98
CA PHE A 648 -20.24 21.18 0.47
C PHE A 648 -20.84 20.82 -0.90
N SER A 649 -20.03 20.45 -1.89
CA SER A 649 -20.52 19.93 -3.19
C SER A 649 -19.94 18.54 -3.48
N LYS A 650 -20.74 17.63 -4.07
CA LYS A 650 -20.35 16.27 -4.49
C LYS A 650 -19.09 16.26 -5.37
N ASN A 651 -19.02 17.21 -6.30
CA ASN A 651 -17.90 17.35 -7.24
C ASN A 651 -16.66 18.03 -6.64
N SER A 652 -16.72 18.50 -5.40
CA SER A 652 -15.53 19.04 -4.71
C SER A 652 -14.48 17.95 -4.44
N ALA A 653 -14.86 16.67 -4.56
CA ALA A 653 -13.92 15.54 -4.56
C ALA A 653 -13.06 15.44 -5.84
N ILE A 654 -13.36 16.25 -6.88
CA ILE A 654 -12.62 16.34 -8.16
C ILE A 654 -11.76 17.62 -8.19
N PHE A 655 -11.50 18.26 -7.05
CA PHE A 655 -10.22 18.96 -6.93
C PHE A 655 -9.19 17.90 -6.54
N PRO A 656 -8.09 17.73 -7.30
CA PRO A 656 -6.94 17.05 -6.72
C PRO A 656 -6.66 17.76 -5.40
N ARG A 657 -6.38 17.05 -4.31
CA ARG A 657 -5.73 17.68 -3.16
C ARG A 657 -4.31 18.10 -3.58
N GLY A 658 -4.18 19.05 -4.49
CA GLY A 658 -3.29 20.16 -4.25
C GLY A 658 -3.95 20.91 -3.10
N ASN A 659 -3.36 20.75 -1.91
CA ASN A 659 -3.92 21.25 -0.67
C ASN A 659 -4.47 22.68 -0.84
N SER A 660 -5.65 22.99 -0.30
CA SER A 660 -6.03 24.38 -0.04
C SER A 660 -5.83 24.71 1.45
N GLN A 661 -5.05 23.89 2.16
CA GLN A 661 -4.80 23.97 3.60
C GLN A 661 -3.33 23.71 3.89
N THR A 662 -2.77 24.50 4.80
CA THR A 662 -1.42 24.37 5.32
C THR A 662 -1.15 22.94 5.85
N MET A 663 -0.01 22.36 5.51
CA MET A 663 0.41 21.02 5.92
C MET A 663 1.46 21.11 7.02
N ARG A 664 1.16 20.55 8.20
CA ARG A 664 2.12 20.52 9.30
C ARG A 664 3.09 19.36 9.16
N VAL A 665 4.38 19.65 9.12
CA VAL A 665 5.47 18.70 8.92
C VAL A 665 6.51 18.87 10.02
N VAL A 666 7.00 17.77 10.56
CA VAL A 666 8.12 17.76 11.50
C VAL A 666 9.42 17.53 10.73
N GLY A 667 10.45 18.35 10.95
CA GLY A 667 11.81 18.11 10.48
C GLY A 667 12.65 17.46 11.58
N VAL A 668 13.43 16.44 11.25
CA VAL A 668 14.35 15.76 12.19
C VAL A 668 15.73 15.63 11.54
N GLN A 669 16.77 16.06 12.24
CA GLN A 669 18.15 15.91 11.77
C GLN A 669 19.17 15.77 12.90
N SER A 670 20.36 15.28 12.55
CA SER A 670 21.52 15.25 13.43
C SER A 670 22.78 15.46 12.59
N GLY A 671 23.43 16.61 12.80
CA GLY A 671 24.50 17.10 11.93
C GLY A 671 25.84 16.39 12.09
N ASN A 672 26.84 16.86 11.33
CA ASN A 672 28.20 16.31 11.39
C ASN A 672 28.96 16.67 12.67
N ALA A 673 28.50 17.65 13.45
CA ALA A 673 29.10 18.05 14.73
C ALA A 673 28.88 17.02 15.86
N VAL A 674 27.85 16.17 15.75
CA VAL A 674 27.46 15.17 16.77
C VAL A 674 27.23 15.81 18.14
N ASP A 675 26.49 16.90 18.14
CA ASP A 675 26.08 17.71 19.28
C ASP A 675 24.68 17.34 19.78
N GLY A 676 23.76 16.98 18.89
CA GLY A 676 22.43 16.51 19.28
C GLY A 676 21.53 16.04 18.13
N ILE A 677 20.25 15.86 18.45
CA ILE A 677 19.16 15.67 17.50
C ILE A 677 18.30 16.91 17.51
N ASP A 678 18.17 17.55 16.35
CA ASP A 678 17.30 18.69 16.18
C ASP A 678 15.94 18.27 15.67
N VAL A 679 14.89 18.87 16.24
CA VAL A 679 13.51 18.62 15.87
C VAL A 679 12.78 19.96 15.71
N GLY A 680 12.16 20.16 14.55
CA GLY A 680 11.33 21.34 14.27
C GLY A 680 9.94 20.96 13.77
N ILE A 681 8.95 21.80 14.03
CA ILE A 681 7.56 21.66 13.56
C ILE A 681 7.25 22.87 12.68
N PHE A 682 6.82 22.61 11.45
CA PHE A 682 6.63 23.64 10.43
C PHE A 682 5.27 23.49 9.77
N ASP A 683 4.63 24.61 9.51
CA ASP A 683 3.35 24.68 8.79
C ASP A 683 3.64 25.17 7.36
N PHE A 684 3.61 24.24 6.39
CA PHE A 684 3.88 24.53 4.98
C PHE A 684 2.61 24.95 4.25
N ASP A 685 2.69 26.06 3.52
CA ASP A 685 1.62 26.46 2.62
C ASP A 685 1.49 25.50 1.44
N PRO A 686 0.29 25.42 0.84
CA PRO A 686 0.10 24.52 -0.28
C PRO A 686 0.93 24.88 -1.51
N LEU A 687 1.49 23.85 -2.16
CA LEU A 687 2.21 24.01 -3.41
C LEU A 687 1.28 24.41 -4.55
N VAL A 688 1.66 25.46 -5.27
CA VAL A 688 1.00 25.90 -6.50
C VAL A 688 1.75 25.31 -7.69
N ARG A 689 1.07 24.45 -8.45
CA ARG A 689 1.60 23.88 -9.70
C ARG A 689 1.07 24.65 -10.89
N SER A 690 1.96 25.03 -11.81
CA SER A 690 1.58 25.70 -13.06
C SER A 690 2.38 25.12 -14.22
N GLU A 691 1.68 24.57 -15.21
CA GLU A 691 2.30 24.12 -16.47
C GLU A 691 2.85 25.29 -17.30
N SER A 692 2.31 26.49 -17.10
CA SER A 692 2.68 27.70 -17.86
C SER A 692 3.80 28.53 -17.24
N ASP A 693 4.10 28.27 -15.96
CA ASP A 693 5.17 28.92 -15.21
C ASP A 693 5.71 28.00 -14.10
N PRO A 694 6.76 27.21 -14.39
CA PRO A 694 7.39 26.31 -13.41
C PRO A 694 7.89 27.03 -12.14
N ARG A 695 8.12 28.35 -12.19
CA ARG A 695 8.58 29.16 -11.05
C ARG A 695 7.50 29.33 -9.99
N ALA A 696 6.23 29.17 -10.35
CA ALA A 696 5.11 29.26 -9.41
C ALA A 696 5.24 28.24 -8.27
N LEU A 697 5.87 27.08 -8.54
CA LEU A 697 6.12 26.05 -7.53
C LEU A 697 7.08 26.56 -6.45
N ALA A 698 8.24 27.06 -6.85
CA ALA A 698 9.23 27.60 -5.91
C ALA A 698 8.69 28.82 -5.13
N GLN A 699 7.95 29.71 -5.80
CA GLN A 699 7.34 30.88 -5.16
C GLN A 699 6.23 30.53 -4.15
N SER A 700 5.59 29.37 -4.32
CA SER A 700 4.56 28.88 -3.39
C SER A 700 5.11 28.19 -2.15
N LEU A 701 6.41 27.87 -2.14
CA LEU A 701 7.03 27.14 -1.04
C LEU A 701 7.31 28.09 0.14
N ASN A 702 6.29 28.27 0.96
CA ASN A 702 6.34 29.08 2.16
C ASN A 702 6.02 28.23 3.37
N TYR A 703 6.55 28.61 4.53
CA TYR A 703 6.24 27.94 5.79
C TYR A 703 6.31 28.91 6.97
N THR A 704 5.69 28.51 8.08
CA THR A 704 5.89 29.14 9.38
C THR A 704 6.43 28.14 10.39
N THR A 705 7.44 28.53 11.16
CA THR A 705 7.98 27.72 12.27
C THR A 705 6.98 27.74 13.44
N VAL A 706 6.54 26.56 13.86
CA VAL A 706 5.62 26.36 15.01
C VAL A 706 6.41 26.13 16.29
N ALA A 707 7.43 25.27 16.21
CA ALA A 707 8.34 24.97 17.31
C ALA A 707 9.67 24.46 16.76
N ASN A 708 10.75 24.66 17.50
CA ASN A 708 12.08 24.17 17.14
C ASN A 708 12.88 23.89 18.40
N LYS A 709 13.61 22.78 18.45
CA LYS A 709 14.44 22.42 19.60
C LYS A 709 15.57 21.46 19.22
N THR A 710 16.77 21.76 19.72
CA THR A 710 17.89 20.84 19.78
C THR A 710 17.81 20.01 21.07
N PHE A 711 17.96 18.69 20.94
CA PHE A 711 18.11 17.77 22.05
C PHE A 711 19.58 17.32 22.10
N PRO A 712 20.41 17.89 23.00
CA PRO A 712 21.81 17.56 23.09
C PRO A 712 22.04 16.08 23.38
N PHE A 713 23.06 15.51 22.76
CA PHE A 713 23.50 14.17 23.11
C PHE A 713 24.14 14.14 24.49
N THR A 714 23.81 13.12 25.26
CA THR A 714 24.63 12.72 26.40
C THR A 714 26.03 12.29 25.91
N PRO A 715 27.06 12.34 26.78
CA PRO A 715 28.39 11.84 26.42
C PRO A 715 28.38 10.39 25.88
N GLU A 716 27.48 9.55 26.40
CA GLU A 716 27.30 8.16 25.99
C GLU A 716 26.69 8.03 24.59
N GLU A 717 25.63 8.79 24.29
CA GLU A 717 25.02 8.84 22.97
C GLU A 717 26.00 9.37 21.92
N ARG A 718 26.72 10.45 22.25
CA ARG A 718 27.74 11.03 21.37
C ARG A 718 28.86 10.03 21.07
N ASN A 719 29.41 9.39 22.09
CA ASN A 719 30.45 8.37 21.91
C ASN A 719 29.95 7.17 21.10
N TYR A 720 28.68 6.79 21.25
CA TYR A 720 28.07 5.74 20.46
C TYR A 720 28.01 6.12 18.98
N VAL A 721 27.54 7.32 18.63
CA VAL A 721 27.50 7.81 17.25
C VAL A 721 28.90 7.92 16.65
N LEU A 722 29.88 8.42 17.40
CA LEU A 722 31.28 8.47 16.95
C LEU A 722 31.85 7.07 16.71
N GLY A 723 31.51 6.10 17.56
CA GLY A 723 31.86 4.69 17.37
C GLY A 723 31.30 4.10 16.07
N LEU A 724 30.04 4.41 15.74
CA LEU A 724 29.39 4.02 14.49
C LEU A 724 30.13 4.61 13.27
N ARG A 725 30.45 5.92 13.29
CA ARG A 725 31.19 6.59 12.21
C ARG A 725 32.59 6.03 12.00
N ALA A 726 33.28 5.70 13.09
CA ALA A 726 34.62 5.15 13.04
C ALA A 726 34.64 3.68 12.60
N MET A 727 33.48 3.10 12.27
CA MET A 727 33.32 1.69 11.93
C MET A 727 33.89 0.73 12.99
N ARG A 728 33.92 1.16 14.27
CA ARG A 728 34.48 0.40 15.41
C ARG A 728 33.47 -0.61 15.95
N LEU A 729 32.82 -1.37 15.07
CA LEU A 729 31.85 -2.40 15.42
C LEU A 729 32.43 -3.79 15.15
N GLU A 730 32.13 -4.77 15.99
CA GLU A 730 32.74 -6.10 15.89
C GLU A 730 32.15 -6.92 14.73
N ASN A 731 30.90 -6.63 14.33
CA ASN A 731 30.21 -7.30 13.23
C ASN A 731 29.08 -6.45 12.59
N GLY A 732 28.50 -6.96 11.49
CA GLY A 732 27.46 -6.27 10.71
C GLY A 732 26.12 -6.07 11.44
N ASN A 733 25.80 -6.84 12.48
CA ASN A 733 24.54 -6.70 13.21
C ASN A 733 24.50 -5.40 14.03
N GLU A 734 25.65 -4.95 14.54
CA GLU A 734 25.73 -3.72 15.33
C GLU A 734 25.38 -2.48 14.51
N TYR A 735 25.58 -2.51 13.18
CA TYR A 735 25.11 -1.43 12.29
C TYR A 735 23.59 -1.43 12.18
N ALA A 736 22.95 -2.60 12.05
CA ALA A 736 21.50 -2.70 12.02
C ALA A 736 20.88 -2.28 13.36
N GLU A 737 21.49 -2.68 14.48
CA GLU A 737 21.09 -2.26 15.82
C GLU A 737 21.27 -0.75 16.02
N GLY A 738 22.39 -0.19 15.56
CA GLY A 738 22.64 1.25 15.61
C GLY A 738 21.63 2.04 14.79
N ASN A 739 21.25 1.55 13.60
CA ASN A 739 20.24 2.20 12.77
C ASN A 739 18.85 2.22 13.44
N TYR A 740 18.46 1.10 14.08
CA TYR A 740 17.21 1.01 14.84
C TYR A 740 17.23 1.88 16.09
N LYS A 741 18.34 1.85 16.83
CA LYS A 741 18.52 2.62 18.08
C LYS A 741 18.50 4.11 17.81
N PHE A 742 19.14 4.57 16.74
CA PHE A 742 19.09 5.97 16.34
C PHE A 742 17.66 6.39 15.93
N GLY A 743 16.94 5.51 15.21
CA GLY A 743 15.53 5.74 14.88
C GLY A 743 14.64 5.88 16.11
N ASP A 744 14.94 5.12 17.17
CA ASP A 744 14.25 5.24 18.45
C ASP A 744 14.51 6.59 19.13
N TRP A 745 15.77 7.04 19.17
CA TRP A 745 16.13 8.35 19.69
C TRP A 745 15.41 9.47 18.95
N CYS A 746 15.39 9.45 17.61
CA CYS A 746 14.63 10.41 16.80
C CYS A 746 13.14 10.40 17.17
N ALA A 747 12.50 9.22 17.23
CA ALA A 747 11.09 9.09 17.58
C ALA A 747 10.77 9.64 18.98
N GLN A 748 11.66 9.37 19.93
CA GLN A 748 11.54 9.87 21.29
C GLN A 748 11.59 11.40 21.31
N ARG A 749 12.56 12.02 20.66
CA ARG A 749 12.70 13.50 20.65
C ARG A 749 11.55 14.19 19.92
N VAL A 750 10.99 13.56 18.88
CA VAL A 750 9.75 14.03 18.24
C VAL A 750 8.58 14.02 19.25
N ASN A 751 8.37 12.90 19.95
CA ASN A 751 7.31 12.82 20.95
C ASN A 751 7.53 13.81 22.12
N ASP A 752 8.77 13.95 22.60
CA ASP A 752 9.12 14.89 23.66
C ASP A 752 8.77 16.34 23.25
N LEU A 753 9.11 16.74 22.01
CA LEU A 753 8.77 18.08 21.53
C LEU A 753 7.25 18.28 21.39
N LEU A 754 6.51 17.27 20.90
CA LEU A 754 5.05 17.33 20.80
C LEU A 754 4.40 17.49 22.18
N ASP A 755 4.89 16.74 23.17
CA ASP A 755 4.40 16.79 24.55
C ASP A 755 4.73 18.13 25.22
N GLU A 756 5.97 18.64 25.06
CA GLU A 756 6.39 19.94 25.60
C GLU A 756 5.62 21.13 25.01
N THR A 757 5.34 21.09 23.72
CA THR A 757 4.64 22.18 23.00
C THR A 757 3.12 22.06 23.07
N GLY A 758 2.60 20.90 23.47
CA GLY A 758 1.17 20.59 23.43
C GLY A 758 0.59 20.49 22.02
N VAL A 759 1.43 20.36 21.00
CA VAL A 759 0.97 20.19 19.61
C VAL A 759 0.33 18.82 19.47
N ASP A 760 -0.96 18.80 19.10
CA ASP A 760 -1.70 17.56 18.89
C ASP A 760 -1.05 16.76 17.74
N ARG A 761 -0.51 15.58 18.08
CA ARG A 761 0.08 14.60 17.15
C ARG A 761 -0.78 14.36 15.92
N SER A 762 -2.11 14.34 16.07
CA SER A 762 -3.03 14.10 14.95
C SER A 762 -3.10 15.25 13.93
N THR A 763 -2.47 16.39 14.23
CA THR A 763 -2.31 17.52 13.31
C THR A 763 -1.04 17.40 12.46
N ILE A 764 -0.08 16.55 12.84
CA ILE A 764 1.13 16.31 12.07
C ILE A 764 0.80 15.39 10.89
N ALA A 765 1.08 15.87 9.69
CA ALA A 765 0.82 15.12 8.48
C ALA A 765 2.02 14.22 8.10
N LEU A 766 3.25 14.67 8.37
CA LEU A 766 4.47 14.00 7.94
C LEU A 766 5.65 14.34 8.87
N ILE A 767 6.60 13.43 8.98
CA ILE A 767 7.95 13.69 9.50
C ILE A 767 8.94 13.61 8.33
N GLY A 768 9.73 14.65 8.07
CA GLY A 768 10.91 14.64 7.21
C GLY A 768 12.17 14.37 8.05
N SER A 769 12.78 13.20 7.90
CA SER A 769 13.91 12.77 8.73
C SER A 769 15.17 12.56 7.90
N HIS A 770 16.20 13.35 8.15
CA HIS A 770 17.57 13.08 7.67
C HIS A 770 18.17 11.86 8.36
N GLY A 771 17.99 11.78 9.68
CA GLY A 771 18.76 10.87 10.51
C GLY A 771 20.18 11.38 10.78
N GLN A 772 21.14 10.46 10.87
CA GLN A 772 22.55 10.72 11.17
C GLN A 772 23.46 10.09 10.13
N THR A 773 24.25 10.91 9.43
CA THR A 773 25.29 10.40 8.51
C THR A 773 26.35 9.60 9.25
N VAL A 774 26.52 8.33 8.85
CA VAL A 774 27.60 7.45 9.32
C VAL A 774 28.69 7.25 8.26
N SER A 775 28.35 7.38 6.97
CA SER A 775 29.28 7.35 5.83
C SER A 775 28.84 8.38 4.79
N GLY A 776 29.79 9.12 4.21
CA GLY A 776 29.54 10.11 3.16
C GLY A 776 29.66 9.55 1.75
N HIS A 777 30.51 8.55 1.51
CA HIS A 777 30.80 8.05 0.17
C HIS A 777 30.83 6.50 0.08
N PRO A 778 29.72 5.82 -0.31
CA PRO A 778 28.40 6.36 -0.61
C PRO A 778 27.67 6.82 0.66
N HIS A 779 26.77 7.79 0.52
CA HIS A 779 25.98 8.30 1.64
C HIS A 779 25.17 7.19 2.33
N TRP A 780 25.35 7.09 3.65
CA TRP A 780 24.58 6.21 4.50
C TRP A 780 24.17 6.93 5.79
N GLU A 781 22.85 7.01 5.98
CA GLU A 781 22.19 7.70 7.08
C GLU A 781 21.53 6.69 8.03
N PHE A 782 21.73 6.87 9.33
CA PHE A 782 21.13 6.09 10.40
C PHE A 782 19.88 6.76 10.94
N GLY A 783 18.92 5.96 11.37
CA GLY A 783 17.60 6.43 11.80
C GLY A 783 16.52 5.70 11.03
N ASP A 784 16.27 4.43 11.38
CA ASP A 784 15.31 3.60 10.66
C ASP A 784 13.93 4.27 10.59
N LEU A 785 13.49 4.58 9.37
CA LEU A 785 12.26 5.33 9.13
C LEU A 785 11.02 4.57 9.62
N SER A 786 11.05 3.23 9.59
CA SER A 786 9.95 2.40 10.10
C SER A 786 9.87 2.51 11.62
N VAL A 787 11.01 2.52 12.32
CA VAL A 787 11.05 2.73 13.77
C VAL A 787 10.44 4.09 14.12
N ILE A 788 10.85 5.16 13.44
CA ILE A 788 10.30 6.50 13.66
C ILE A 788 8.79 6.51 13.38
N ALA A 789 8.34 5.92 12.28
CA ALA A 789 6.93 5.88 11.90
C ALA A 789 6.06 5.12 12.90
N GLN A 790 6.52 3.94 13.35
CA GLN A 790 5.76 3.11 14.28
C GLN A 790 5.73 3.70 15.70
N LYS A 791 6.83 4.32 16.15
CA LYS A 791 6.90 4.89 17.51
C LYS A 791 6.24 6.26 17.65
N THR A 792 6.14 7.02 16.56
CA THR A 792 5.40 8.30 16.55
C THR A 792 3.95 8.15 16.09
N GLY A 793 3.63 7.10 15.32
CA GLY A 793 2.34 6.93 14.64
C GLY A 793 2.17 7.84 13.41
N ILE A 794 3.19 8.58 13.01
CA ILE A 794 3.16 9.56 11.91
C ILE A 794 3.99 9.01 10.74
N THR A 795 3.49 9.11 9.51
CA THR A 795 4.26 8.76 8.31
C THR A 795 5.57 9.55 8.23
N VAL A 796 6.65 8.86 7.86
CA VAL A 796 7.99 9.45 7.77
C VAL A 796 8.47 9.40 6.33
N ALA A 797 9.00 10.51 5.83
CA ALA A 797 9.83 10.58 4.63
C ALA A 797 11.28 10.85 5.06
N GLY A 798 12.25 10.09 4.56
CA GLY A 798 13.66 10.25 4.93
C GLY A 798 14.59 9.49 4.01
N ASP A 799 15.86 9.32 4.37
CA ASP A 799 16.87 8.64 3.53
C ASP A 799 16.98 9.29 2.14
N PHE A 800 17.22 10.59 2.13
CA PHE A 800 17.04 11.46 0.96
C PHE A 800 18.16 11.32 -0.06
N ARG A 801 19.42 11.28 0.40
CA ARG A 801 20.62 11.37 -0.44
C ARG A 801 20.85 10.20 -1.40
N PRO A 802 20.53 8.93 -1.07
CA PRO A 802 20.83 7.81 -1.97
C PRO A 802 20.19 7.92 -3.36
N ALA A 803 19.04 8.60 -3.49
CA ALA A 803 18.40 8.80 -4.79
C ALA A 803 19.21 9.73 -5.71
N ASP A 804 19.80 10.79 -5.16
CA ASP A 804 20.68 11.71 -5.88
C ASP A 804 21.98 11.02 -6.29
N VAL A 805 22.57 10.25 -5.36
CA VAL A 805 23.77 9.43 -5.62
C VAL A 805 23.50 8.42 -6.75
N ALA A 806 22.35 7.75 -6.74
CA ALA A 806 21.96 6.81 -7.78
C ALA A 806 21.72 7.50 -9.16
N ALA A 807 21.44 8.81 -9.17
CA ALA A 807 21.34 9.61 -10.40
C ALA A 807 22.68 10.18 -10.87
N GLY A 808 23.78 9.84 -10.19
CA GLY A 808 25.14 10.27 -10.50
C GLY A 808 25.60 11.53 -9.77
N GLY A 809 24.81 12.02 -8.80
CA GLY A 809 25.21 13.14 -7.94
C GLY A 809 26.04 12.69 -6.73
N ASN A 810 26.49 13.67 -5.96
CA ASN A 810 27.24 13.44 -4.73
C ASN A 810 26.33 13.23 -3.51
N GLY A 811 25.02 13.52 -3.58
CA GLY A 811 24.11 13.54 -2.42
C GLY A 811 24.31 14.73 -1.49
N THR A 812 25.22 15.65 -1.81
CA THR A 812 25.62 16.80 -1.01
C THR A 812 26.18 17.90 -1.92
N PRO A 813 26.14 19.20 -1.54
CA PRO A 813 25.45 19.79 -0.38
C PRO A 813 23.92 19.78 -0.47
N CYS A 814 23.25 19.20 0.53
CA CYS A 814 21.78 19.31 0.67
C CYS A 814 21.34 20.77 0.88
N THR A 815 22.17 21.55 1.60
CA THR A 815 21.97 22.98 1.86
C THR A 815 21.86 23.81 0.59
N CYS A 816 22.57 23.45 -0.48
CA CYS A 816 22.49 24.15 -1.77
C CYS A 816 21.10 24.07 -2.39
N THR A 817 20.44 22.91 -2.28
CA THR A 817 19.07 22.79 -2.77
C THR A 817 18.15 23.73 -2.01
N TYR A 818 18.22 23.73 -0.68
CA TYR A 818 17.35 24.57 0.14
C TYR A 818 17.62 26.07 -0.02
N ASP A 819 18.88 26.49 0.08
CA ASP A 819 19.28 27.89 -0.04
C ASP A 819 18.98 28.44 -1.44
N SER A 820 19.11 27.62 -2.49
CA SER A 820 18.73 28.02 -3.84
C SER A 820 17.23 28.22 -4.02
N ILE A 821 16.40 27.59 -3.19
CA ILE A 821 14.94 27.79 -3.24
C ILE A 821 14.54 28.98 -2.34
N MET A 822 15.05 29.04 -1.12
CA MET A 822 14.55 29.98 -0.11
C MET A 822 15.29 31.32 -0.08
N LEU A 823 16.57 31.37 -0.49
CA LEU A 823 17.42 32.55 -0.33
C LEU A 823 17.83 33.21 -1.65
N ARG A 824 17.39 32.68 -2.80
CA ARG A 824 17.67 33.30 -4.10
C ARG A 824 17.14 34.75 -4.13
N PRO A 825 17.94 35.71 -4.63
CA PRO A 825 17.50 37.08 -4.89
C PRO A 825 16.27 37.12 -5.83
N ASN A 826 15.45 38.17 -5.74
CA ASN A 826 14.22 38.25 -6.54
C ASN A 826 14.50 38.38 -8.05
N ALA A 827 13.52 38.00 -8.87
CA ALA A 827 13.61 38.20 -10.31
C ALA A 827 13.78 39.69 -10.67
N GLY A 828 14.76 39.98 -11.52
CA GLY A 828 15.12 41.34 -11.94
C GLY A 828 16.23 41.99 -11.10
N GLU A 829 16.60 41.40 -9.96
CA GLU A 829 17.84 41.74 -9.27
C GLU A 829 19.04 41.23 -10.09
N LYS A 830 20.19 41.89 -9.97
CA LYS A 830 21.40 41.56 -10.77
C LYS A 830 22.47 40.85 -9.95
N LYS A 831 22.37 40.89 -8.63
CA LYS A 831 23.43 40.41 -7.76
C LYS A 831 23.14 39.01 -7.25
N TRP A 832 24.19 38.22 -7.14
CA TRP A 832 24.13 36.89 -6.54
C TRP A 832 24.03 37.01 -5.03
N ARG A 833 23.63 35.90 -4.39
CA ARG A 833 23.84 35.68 -2.96
C ARG A 833 24.74 34.47 -2.80
N VAL A 834 25.72 34.57 -1.91
CA VAL A 834 26.58 33.43 -1.57
C VAL A 834 26.30 33.04 -0.13
N THR A 835 25.80 31.84 0.09
CA THR A 835 25.52 31.32 1.43
C THR A 835 26.62 30.35 1.83
N ILE A 836 27.04 30.42 3.09
CA ILE A 836 28.11 29.59 3.65
C ILE A 836 27.57 29.01 4.94
N ASN A 837 27.31 27.71 4.94
CA ASN A 837 26.90 27.00 6.15
C ASN A 837 28.09 26.28 6.77
N ILE A 838 28.31 26.49 8.06
CA ILE A 838 29.44 25.92 8.80
C ILE A 838 28.89 25.13 9.99
N GLY A 839 28.72 23.83 9.77
CA GLY A 839 28.51 22.82 10.81
C GLY A 839 29.81 22.06 11.06
N GLY A 840 29.72 20.74 11.31
CA GLY A 840 30.92 19.89 11.41
C GLY A 840 31.79 19.92 10.14
N THR A 841 31.14 20.01 8.98
CA THR A 841 31.73 20.33 7.67
C THR A 841 31.17 21.66 7.17
N SER A 842 31.85 22.29 6.22
CA SER A 842 31.37 23.51 5.56
C SER A 842 30.70 23.19 4.22
N SER A 843 29.72 24.02 3.83
CA SER A 843 29.09 23.99 2.51
C SER A 843 28.86 25.41 2.00
N VAL A 844 28.97 25.61 0.70
CA VAL A 844 28.79 26.91 0.03
C VAL A 844 27.75 26.77 -1.09
N THR A 845 26.84 27.72 -1.16
CA THR A 845 25.86 27.85 -2.24
C THR A 845 26.03 29.18 -2.96
N PHE A 846 26.14 29.13 -4.28
CA PHE A 846 26.06 30.31 -5.13
C PHE A 846 24.63 30.41 -5.68
N CYS A 847 23.89 31.43 -5.24
CA CYS A 847 22.51 31.68 -5.61
C CYS A 847 22.42 32.86 -6.60
N PRO A 848 22.21 32.62 -7.91
CA PRO A 848 21.86 33.68 -8.83
C PRO A 848 20.45 34.23 -8.51
N PRO A 849 20.09 35.43 -8.95
CA PRO A 849 18.69 35.87 -8.95
C PRO A 849 17.75 34.85 -9.60
N TRP A 850 16.48 34.84 -9.20
CA TRP A 850 15.45 34.07 -9.90
C TRP A 850 15.35 34.51 -11.37
N PRO A 851 15.11 33.59 -12.31
CA PRO A 851 15.13 33.91 -13.73
C PRO A 851 13.93 34.78 -14.13
N THR A 852 14.20 35.82 -14.92
CA THR A 852 13.17 36.68 -15.51
C THR A 852 12.68 36.06 -16.82
N LYS A 853 11.37 35.82 -16.92
CA LYS A 853 10.76 35.15 -18.08
C LYS A 853 11.04 35.93 -19.36
N GLY A 854 11.64 35.27 -20.35
CA GLY A 854 11.99 35.88 -21.63
C GLY A 854 13.32 36.63 -21.65
N ASP A 855 14.10 36.52 -20.57
CA ASP A 855 15.49 36.97 -20.50
C ASP A 855 16.42 35.75 -20.51
N ALA A 856 17.01 35.48 -21.68
CA ALA A 856 17.86 34.31 -21.90
C ALA A 856 19.15 34.31 -21.06
N GLU A 857 19.67 35.50 -20.69
CA GLU A 857 20.86 35.61 -19.85
C GLU A 857 20.51 35.23 -18.41
N SER A 858 19.38 35.72 -17.91
CA SER A 858 18.85 35.39 -16.59
C SER A 858 18.44 33.91 -16.47
N GLU A 859 17.86 33.32 -17.52
CA GLU A 859 17.46 31.91 -17.57
C GLU A 859 18.65 30.93 -17.63
N ALA A 860 19.82 31.38 -18.10
CA ALA A 860 21.04 30.57 -18.14
C ALA A 860 21.76 30.49 -16.78
N MET A 861 21.43 31.37 -15.82
CA MET A 861 22.05 31.38 -14.50
C MET A 861 21.46 30.30 -13.59
N ILE A 862 22.26 29.29 -13.27
CA ILE A 862 21.89 28.16 -12.41
C ILE A 862 22.66 28.21 -11.08
N PRO A 863 22.06 27.77 -9.97
CA PRO A 863 22.75 27.69 -8.70
C PRO A 863 23.85 26.63 -8.72
N GLY A 864 24.89 26.83 -7.92
CA GLY A 864 26.00 25.89 -7.75
C GLY A 864 26.28 25.62 -6.27
N GLY A 865 26.69 24.39 -5.98
CA GLY A 865 26.97 23.92 -4.62
C GLY A 865 28.33 23.23 -4.53
N LEU A 866 29.00 23.40 -3.39
CA LEU A 866 30.20 22.64 -3.05
C LEU A 866 30.39 22.54 -1.54
N ASP A 867 31.00 21.45 -1.09
CA ASP A 867 31.48 21.26 0.29
C ASP A 867 32.99 21.51 0.35
N PRO A 868 33.47 22.68 0.82
CA PRO A 868 34.91 23.00 0.79
C PRO A 868 35.75 22.02 1.62
N GLY A 869 35.20 21.53 2.75
CA GLY A 869 35.86 20.59 3.65
C GLY A 869 35.47 20.78 5.11
N LEU A 870 36.47 20.92 5.99
CA LEU A 870 36.24 21.08 7.43
C LEU A 870 35.32 22.27 7.77
N GLY A 871 34.53 22.09 8.83
CA GLY A 871 33.85 23.15 9.55
C GLY A 871 34.35 23.18 11.00
N VAL A 872 33.46 23.17 11.99
CA VAL A 872 33.84 23.24 13.41
C VAL A 872 34.35 21.93 14.01
N PHE A 873 34.17 20.78 13.34
CA PHE A 873 34.39 19.46 13.96
C PHE A 873 35.78 19.29 14.59
N PHE A 874 36.85 19.66 13.86
CA PHE A 874 38.23 19.56 14.39
C PHE A 874 38.54 20.64 15.42
N MET A 875 37.89 21.81 15.35
CA MET A 875 37.98 22.84 16.39
C MET A 875 37.39 22.30 17.70
N ASP A 876 36.21 21.70 17.64
CA ASP A 876 35.50 21.16 18.81
C ASP A 876 36.21 19.95 19.44
N LEU A 877 36.87 19.11 18.63
CA LEU A 877 37.74 18.05 19.15
C LEU A 877 38.97 18.63 19.86
N THR A 878 39.54 19.72 19.33
CA THR A 878 40.72 20.38 19.92
C THR A 878 40.39 21.11 21.21
N VAL A 879 39.21 21.76 21.29
CA VAL A 879 38.70 22.36 22.54
C VAL A 879 38.57 21.30 23.63
N ARG A 880 37.99 20.13 23.32
CA ARG A 880 37.89 19.02 24.27
C ARG A 880 39.24 18.45 24.69
N ALA A 881 40.25 18.51 23.83
CA ALA A 881 41.61 18.13 24.18
C ALA A 881 42.26 19.12 25.16
N ILE A 882 41.92 20.41 25.07
CA ILE A 882 42.35 21.46 26.01
C ILE A 882 41.62 21.30 27.36
N ASP A 883 40.29 21.22 27.32
CA ASP A 883 39.42 21.04 28.47
C ASP A 883 38.26 20.11 28.12
N PRO A 884 38.19 18.89 28.70
CA PRO A 884 37.16 17.91 28.37
C PRO A 884 35.75 18.33 28.83
N THR A 885 35.61 19.40 29.61
CA THR A 885 34.31 19.95 30.04
C THR A 885 33.70 20.94 29.06
N LEU A 886 34.49 21.41 28.09
CA LEU A 886 34.04 22.34 27.05
C LEU A 886 33.69 21.60 25.77
N GLU A 887 32.63 22.03 25.11
CA GLU A 887 32.14 21.38 23.89
C GLU A 887 32.61 22.06 22.60
N TYR A 888 32.83 23.38 22.66
CA TYR A 888 33.24 24.25 21.56
C TYR A 888 33.92 25.52 22.10
N ASP A 889 34.54 26.30 21.22
CA ASP A 889 35.21 27.56 21.58
C ASP A 889 34.21 28.73 21.57
N ASP A 890 33.76 29.12 22.77
CA ASP A 890 32.81 30.21 22.97
C ASP A 890 33.35 31.55 22.44
N ASP A 891 32.69 32.09 21.41
CA ASP A 891 33.07 33.32 20.68
C ASP A 891 34.52 33.31 20.13
N GLY A 892 35.12 32.12 19.98
CA GLY A 892 36.49 31.99 19.50
C GLY A 892 37.55 32.54 20.46
N LYS A 893 37.24 32.66 21.75
CA LYS A 893 38.12 33.27 22.76
C LYS A 893 39.44 32.50 22.91
N MET A 894 39.39 31.16 22.87
CA MET A 894 40.58 30.33 22.98
C MET A 894 41.44 30.48 21.71
N ALA A 895 40.85 30.28 20.53
CA ALA A 895 41.53 30.42 19.25
C ALA A 895 42.14 31.82 19.09
N ARG A 896 41.45 32.89 19.49
CA ARG A 896 41.98 34.26 19.44
C ARG A 896 43.25 34.45 20.29
N SER A 897 43.44 33.66 21.34
CA SER A 897 44.58 33.78 22.25
C SER A 897 45.82 32.98 21.83
N GLY A 898 45.67 32.04 20.89
CA GLY A 898 46.79 31.29 20.33
C GLY A 898 47.40 31.97 19.11
N LYS A 899 48.29 31.25 18.42
CA LYS A 899 48.93 31.69 17.18
C LYS A 899 48.79 30.64 16.09
N VAL A 900 48.48 31.10 14.88
CA VAL A 900 48.49 30.25 13.69
C VAL A 900 49.90 29.69 13.49
N ASN A 901 50.00 28.37 13.33
CA ASN A 901 51.21 27.72 12.89
C ASN A 901 51.18 27.56 11.35
N GLU A 902 51.92 28.42 10.65
CA GLU A 902 51.92 28.45 9.18
C GLU A 902 52.43 27.14 8.55
N GLU A 903 53.42 26.48 9.17
CA GLU A 903 53.97 25.21 8.64
C GLU A 903 52.90 24.10 8.65
N LEU A 904 52.14 23.98 9.75
CA LEU A 904 51.04 23.04 9.84
C LEU A 904 49.87 23.43 8.94
N LEU A 905 49.54 24.72 8.86
CA LEU A 905 48.49 25.21 7.96
C LEU A 905 48.78 24.83 6.50
N GLU A 906 50.00 25.09 6.02
CA GLU A 906 50.45 24.71 4.68
C GLU A 906 50.43 23.19 4.47
N GLU A 907 50.80 22.40 5.48
CA GLU A 907 50.74 20.94 5.41
C GLU A 907 49.30 20.43 5.32
N PHE A 908 48.40 20.91 6.16
CA PHE A 908 46.99 20.51 6.17
C PHE A 908 46.27 20.90 4.88
N LEU A 909 46.62 22.04 4.28
CA LEU A 909 46.08 22.49 2.99
C LEU A 909 46.47 21.58 1.81
N LYS A 910 47.47 20.71 1.94
CA LYS A 910 47.82 19.70 0.92
C LYS A 910 46.83 18.54 0.85
N ASN A 911 45.90 18.43 1.80
CA ASN A 911 44.87 17.40 1.77
C ASN A 911 44.12 17.42 0.41
N LYS A 912 43.94 16.23 -0.18
CA LYS A 912 43.38 16.05 -1.54
C LYS A 912 42.03 16.74 -1.74
N TYR A 913 41.20 16.87 -0.71
CA TYR A 913 39.87 17.50 -0.83
C TYR A 913 39.95 19.00 -1.12
N TYR A 914 40.96 19.69 -0.57
CA TYR A 914 41.19 21.11 -0.85
C TYR A 914 41.78 21.36 -2.25
N GLN A 915 42.27 20.31 -2.91
CA GLN A 915 42.96 20.37 -4.21
C GLN A 915 42.05 20.05 -5.41
N GLN A 916 40.76 19.75 -5.20
CA GLN A 916 39.83 19.41 -6.29
C GLN A 916 39.61 20.58 -7.27
N SER A 917 39.67 20.32 -8.58
CA SER A 917 39.64 21.36 -9.61
C SER A 917 38.31 21.52 -10.34
N GLU A 918 37.32 20.66 -10.09
CA GLU A 918 36.05 20.61 -10.81
C GLU A 918 34.86 20.54 -9.84
N LEU A 919 33.71 21.09 -10.25
CA LEU A 919 32.45 20.98 -9.54
C LEU A 919 31.63 19.77 -10.03
N PRO A 920 30.73 19.23 -9.18
CA PRO A 920 30.51 19.58 -7.77
C PRO A 920 31.45 18.82 -6.84
N ILE A 921 31.79 19.45 -5.71
CA ILE A 921 32.62 18.86 -4.65
C ILE A 921 31.69 18.38 -3.53
N GLY A 922 31.76 17.10 -3.20
CA GLY A 922 31.10 16.51 -2.03
C GLY A 922 32.12 16.07 -0.98
N VAL A 923 31.84 16.38 0.28
CA VAL A 923 32.65 15.97 1.44
C VAL A 923 31.75 15.31 2.49
N GLY A 924 32.24 14.21 3.05
CA GLY A 924 31.60 13.43 4.10
C GLY A 924 32.42 13.32 5.39
N PRO A 925 31.83 12.75 6.46
CA PRO A 925 32.53 12.52 7.72
C PRO A 925 33.72 11.55 7.59
N ASP A 926 33.72 10.68 6.60
CA ASP A 926 34.78 9.73 6.23
C ASP A 926 36.00 10.39 5.58
N ASP A 927 35.85 11.61 5.06
CA ASP A 927 36.94 12.40 4.48
C ASP A 927 37.74 13.17 5.54
N PHE A 928 37.06 13.55 6.62
CA PHE A 928 37.63 14.22 7.79
C PHE A 928 37.28 13.49 9.10
N PRO A 929 37.73 12.22 9.27
CA PRO A 929 37.39 11.42 10.44
C PRO A 929 38.19 11.85 11.68
N GLU A 930 37.76 11.41 12.87
CA GLU A 930 38.48 11.61 14.14
C GLU A 930 39.94 11.10 14.08
N THR A 931 40.19 10.03 13.31
CA THR A 931 41.54 9.48 13.14
C THR A 931 42.47 10.45 12.44
N LEU A 932 41.97 11.20 11.44
CA LEU A 932 42.76 12.23 10.77
C LEU A 932 43.06 13.40 11.71
N TRP A 933 42.09 13.79 12.54
CA TRP A 933 42.35 14.77 13.60
C TRP A 933 43.44 14.28 14.56
N ALA A 934 43.39 13.02 15.02
CA ALA A 934 44.38 12.46 15.92
C ALA A 934 45.79 12.39 15.29
N GLU A 935 45.88 12.08 13.99
CA GLU A 935 47.14 12.12 13.24
C GLU A 935 47.72 13.54 13.16
N TRP A 936 46.87 14.53 12.85
CA TRP A 936 47.25 15.93 12.77
C TRP A 936 47.60 16.53 14.13
N HIS A 937 46.89 16.13 15.18
CA HIS A 937 47.16 16.47 16.57
C HIS A 937 48.52 15.91 17.02
N ALA A 938 48.79 14.62 16.76
CA ALA A 938 50.08 13.99 17.08
C ALA A 938 51.25 14.65 16.31
N LEU A 939 51.03 15.01 15.04
CA LEU A 939 52.01 15.78 14.26
C LEU A 939 52.31 17.14 14.89
N ALA A 940 51.27 17.88 15.29
CA ALA A 940 51.42 19.18 15.95
C ALA A 940 52.20 19.05 17.27
N GLN A 941 51.87 18.05 18.09
CA GLN A 941 52.57 17.74 19.34
C GLN A 941 54.05 17.39 19.10
N SER A 942 54.35 16.61 18.05
CA SER A 942 55.75 16.28 17.70
C SER A 942 56.59 17.49 17.30
N LYS A 943 55.93 18.56 16.82
CA LYS A 943 56.53 19.85 16.45
C LYS A 943 56.52 20.86 17.60
N GLY A 944 56.04 20.48 18.79
CA GLY A 944 55.96 21.35 19.97
C GLY A 944 54.89 22.44 19.86
N VAL A 945 53.87 22.25 19.03
CA VAL A 945 52.74 23.18 18.89
C VAL A 945 51.73 22.89 20.00
N SER A 946 51.28 23.93 20.71
CA SER A 946 50.29 23.79 21.78
C SER A 946 48.89 23.50 21.21
N ASP A 947 48.01 22.88 21.99
CA ASP A 947 46.62 22.65 21.56
C ASP A 947 45.86 23.96 21.28
N LEU A 948 46.24 25.04 21.98
CA LEU A 948 45.70 26.39 21.75
C LEU A 948 46.11 26.94 20.38
N ASP A 949 47.40 26.81 20.03
CA ASP A 949 47.91 27.21 18.71
C ASP A 949 47.33 26.30 17.61
N LEU A 950 47.12 25.01 17.89
CA LEU A 950 46.49 24.07 16.98
C LEU A 950 45.01 24.45 16.73
N LEU A 951 44.24 24.79 17.77
CA LEU A 951 42.87 25.29 17.64
C LEU A 951 42.83 26.57 16.78
N THR A 952 43.77 27.49 17.02
CA THR A 952 43.93 28.72 16.22
C THR A 952 44.22 28.37 14.75
N THR A 953 45.09 27.39 14.52
CA THR A 953 45.47 26.90 13.18
C THR A 953 44.30 26.20 12.48
N PHE A 954 43.45 25.43 13.17
CA PHE A 954 42.25 24.84 12.59
C PHE A 954 41.16 25.87 12.28
N THR A 955 41.03 26.90 13.12
CA THR A 955 40.15 28.05 12.85
C THR A 955 40.59 28.74 11.54
N GLU A 956 41.90 28.99 11.41
CA GLU A 956 42.47 29.59 10.20
C GLU A 956 42.32 28.70 8.97
N LEU A 957 42.62 27.40 9.10
CA LEU A 957 42.47 26.41 8.03
C LEU A 957 41.06 26.42 7.47
N THR A 958 40.06 26.39 8.36
CA THR A 958 38.64 26.37 7.98
C THR A 958 38.23 27.65 7.26
N ALA A 959 38.63 28.82 7.75
CA ALA A 959 38.38 30.09 7.07
C ALA A 959 39.06 30.16 5.68
N LYS A 960 40.33 29.75 5.62
CA LYS A 960 41.17 29.82 4.41
C LYS A 960 40.69 28.87 3.31
N GLN A 961 40.34 27.64 3.67
CA GLN A 961 39.91 26.63 2.71
C GLN A 961 38.56 27.00 2.05
N ILE A 962 37.62 27.60 2.81
CA ILE A 962 36.37 28.16 2.26
C ILE A 962 36.67 29.28 1.26
N ALA A 963 37.52 30.24 1.63
CA ALA A 963 37.87 31.36 0.76
C ALA A 963 38.57 30.90 -0.53
N MET A 964 39.47 29.92 -0.42
CA MET A 964 40.15 29.31 -1.58
C MET A 964 39.17 28.60 -2.51
N ALA A 965 38.22 27.83 -1.97
CA ALA A 965 37.19 27.17 -2.76
C ALA A 965 36.29 28.17 -3.47
N CYS A 966 35.84 29.21 -2.76
CA CYS A 966 35.03 30.28 -3.34
C CYS A 966 35.76 31.01 -4.47
N LYS A 967 37.02 31.39 -4.27
CA LYS A 967 37.86 31.99 -5.33
C LYS A 967 37.92 31.12 -6.58
N ARG A 968 38.03 29.79 -6.40
CA ARG A 968 38.19 28.83 -7.49
C ARG A 968 36.92 28.66 -8.33
N PHE A 969 35.75 28.66 -7.68
CA PHE A 969 34.51 28.17 -8.31
C PHE A 969 33.39 29.21 -8.47
N GLY A 970 33.46 30.35 -7.78
CA GLY A 970 32.45 31.41 -7.90
C GLY A 970 32.97 32.77 -7.43
N GLY A 971 34.27 32.99 -7.52
CA GLY A 971 34.94 34.19 -7.01
C GLY A 971 34.45 35.45 -7.71
N GLU A 972 34.16 35.35 -9.01
CA GLU A 972 33.58 36.41 -9.84
C GLU A 972 32.24 36.94 -9.33
N HIS A 973 31.46 36.10 -8.64
CA HIS A 973 30.18 36.49 -8.06
C HIS A 973 30.33 37.23 -6.74
N ILE A 974 31.46 37.04 -6.05
CA ILE A 974 31.75 37.69 -4.77
C ILE A 974 32.44 39.05 -4.99
N VAL A 975 33.31 39.16 -5.99
CA VAL A 975 34.05 40.39 -6.28
C VAL A 975 33.19 41.46 -7.00
N ASN A 976 33.67 42.71 -7.00
CA ASN A 976 33.15 43.82 -7.82
C ASN A 976 31.68 44.21 -7.57
N GLY A 977 31.14 43.94 -6.38
CA GLY A 977 29.74 44.26 -6.05
C GLY A 977 28.74 43.45 -6.88
N ALA A 978 29.14 42.26 -7.36
CA ALA A 978 28.28 41.29 -8.04
C ALA A 978 27.46 40.43 -7.06
N THR A 979 27.77 40.47 -5.77
CA THR A 979 26.93 39.96 -4.67
C THR A 979 26.42 41.12 -3.82
N ASP A 980 25.20 41.01 -3.31
CA ASP A 980 24.71 41.91 -2.26
C ASP A 980 25.18 41.43 -0.87
N ASP A 981 25.26 40.10 -0.66
CA ASP A 981 25.47 39.49 0.65
C ASP A 981 26.28 38.18 0.57
N VAL A 982 27.38 38.10 1.31
CA VAL A 982 27.95 36.82 1.76
C VAL A 982 27.27 36.48 3.08
N LEU A 983 26.44 35.45 3.07
CA LEU A 983 25.57 35.06 4.17
C LEU A 983 26.15 33.85 4.90
N LEU A 984 26.66 34.06 6.11
CA LEU A 984 27.15 33.01 6.99
C LEU A 984 25.98 32.40 7.78
N ARG A 985 26.00 31.08 7.89
CA ARG A 985 25.02 30.23 8.57
C ARG A 985 25.72 29.21 9.48
N GLY A 986 24.98 28.65 10.42
CA GLY A 986 25.44 27.68 11.41
C GLY A 986 25.97 28.33 12.70
N GLY A 987 26.29 27.51 13.71
CA GLY A 987 26.66 27.97 15.06
C GLY A 987 27.89 28.89 15.13
N VAL A 988 28.72 28.91 14.08
CA VAL A 988 29.91 29.76 13.99
C VAL A 988 29.58 31.25 13.78
N CYS A 989 28.34 31.61 13.45
CA CYS A 989 27.91 33.01 13.34
C CYS A 989 28.16 33.80 14.63
N ASN A 990 28.10 33.11 15.77
CA ASN A 990 28.36 33.68 17.10
C ASN A 990 29.84 33.67 17.49
N ASN A 991 30.74 33.22 16.60
CA ASN A 991 32.18 33.22 16.81
C ASN A 991 32.82 34.41 16.09
N SER A 992 32.97 35.53 16.80
CA SER A 992 33.49 36.79 16.25
C SER A 992 34.90 36.64 15.69
N TYR A 993 35.74 35.79 16.30
CA TYR A 993 37.09 35.52 15.80
C TYR A 993 37.05 34.78 14.47
N PHE A 994 36.22 33.74 14.35
CA PHE A 994 36.08 33.01 13.09
C PHE A 994 35.58 33.94 11.97
N VAL A 995 34.57 34.78 12.23
CA VAL A 995 34.04 35.75 11.25
C VAL A 995 35.13 36.72 10.80
N GLU A 996 35.96 37.21 11.72
CA GLU A 996 37.13 38.06 11.42
C GLU A 996 38.13 37.33 10.51
N ARG A 997 38.45 36.07 10.80
CA ARG A 997 39.39 35.27 10.00
C ARG A 997 38.83 34.91 8.63
N LEU A 998 37.54 34.58 8.53
CA LEU A 998 36.86 34.30 7.27
C LEU A 998 36.87 35.54 6.36
N LYS A 999 36.54 36.71 6.91
CA LYS A 999 36.61 37.98 6.18
C LYS A 999 38.03 38.25 5.67
N ALA A 1000 39.04 38.16 6.54
CA ALA A 1000 40.43 38.41 6.15
C ALA A 1000 40.90 37.45 5.05
N ASN A 1001 40.53 36.17 5.13
CA ASN A 1001 40.88 35.18 4.10
C ASN A 1001 40.14 35.45 2.78
N PHE A 1002 38.87 35.88 2.81
CA PHE A 1002 38.18 36.31 1.59
C PHE A 1002 38.87 37.51 0.94
N GLU A 1003 39.23 38.52 1.73
CA GLU A 1003 39.92 39.71 1.22
C GLU A 1003 41.27 39.36 0.57
N GLU A 1004 42.04 38.49 1.22
CA GLU A 1004 43.32 37.98 0.68
C GLU A 1004 43.11 37.17 -0.61
N GLN A 1005 42.20 36.20 -0.58
CA GLN A 1005 42.02 35.27 -1.70
C GLN A 1005 41.39 35.96 -2.90
N LEU A 1006 40.41 36.83 -2.70
CA LEU A 1006 39.67 37.49 -3.77
C LEU A 1006 40.29 38.82 -4.22
N GLY A 1007 41.20 39.40 -3.42
CA GLY A 1007 41.85 40.67 -3.74
C GLY A 1007 40.88 41.86 -3.72
N THR A 1008 39.83 41.81 -2.90
CA THR A 1008 38.81 42.84 -2.77
C THR A 1008 38.36 42.98 -1.32
N ASP A 1009 38.02 44.19 -0.88
CA ASP A 1009 37.53 44.42 0.48
C ASP A 1009 36.11 43.87 0.64
N ILE A 1010 35.88 43.11 1.72
CA ILE A 1010 34.55 42.59 2.06
C ILE A 1010 33.96 43.47 3.15
N GLU A 1011 33.01 44.34 2.81
CA GLU A 1011 32.44 45.29 3.76
C GLU A 1011 31.94 44.60 5.04
N ARG A 1012 31.07 43.59 4.87
CA ARG A 1012 30.49 42.81 5.96
C ARG A 1012 30.07 41.40 5.51
N ILE A 1013 30.27 40.42 6.39
CA ILE A 1013 29.62 39.10 6.30
C ILE A 1013 28.30 39.20 7.06
N LYS A 1014 27.20 38.87 6.39
CA LYS A 1014 25.84 38.92 6.94
C LYS A 1014 25.42 37.56 7.50
N THR A 1015 24.35 37.52 8.28
CA THR A 1015 23.74 36.29 8.81
C THR A 1015 22.25 36.23 8.45
N LEU A 1016 21.57 35.10 8.70
CA LEU A 1016 20.12 35.01 8.47
C LEU A 1016 19.32 36.06 9.26
N GLU A 1017 19.83 36.50 10.40
CA GLU A 1017 19.22 37.58 11.18
C GLU A 1017 19.16 38.91 10.40
N ASP A 1018 20.15 39.21 9.56
CA ASP A 1018 20.12 40.40 8.68
C ASP A 1018 18.97 40.32 7.66
N LEU A 1019 18.43 39.13 7.41
CA LEU A 1019 17.26 38.88 6.58
C LEU A 1019 15.96 38.66 7.40
N ASN A 1020 16.01 38.80 8.73
CA ASN A 1020 14.94 38.49 9.68
C ASN A 1020 14.47 37.02 9.60
N ILE A 1021 15.42 36.12 9.36
CA ILE A 1021 15.19 34.67 9.31
C ILE A 1021 15.82 34.05 10.56
N ASP A 1022 15.11 33.11 11.17
CA ASP A 1022 15.58 32.36 12.32
C ASP A 1022 16.63 31.31 11.90
N GLU A 1023 17.85 31.44 12.42
CA GLU A 1023 18.97 30.55 12.13
C GLU A 1023 18.75 29.15 12.71
N ASP A 1024 18.25 29.07 13.95
CA ASP A 1024 18.14 27.83 14.71
C ASP A 1024 17.18 26.82 14.07
N SER A 1025 16.16 27.28 13.36
CA SER A 1025 15.20 26.41 12.68
C SER A 1025 15.53 26.13 11.21
N TRP A 1026 16.56 26.76 10.64
CA TRP A 1026 16.78 26.76 9.19
C TRP A 1026 17.09 25.36 8.61
N GLU A 1027 18.04 24.62 9.18
CA GLU A 1027 18.36 23.26 8.72
C GLU A 1027 17.23 22.26 9.01
N ASN A 1028 16.48 22.45 10.09
CA ASN A 1028 15.33 21.61 10.41
C ASN A 1028 14.19 21.83 9.42
N ALA A 1029 13.96 23.09 9.03
CA ALA A 1029 13.00 23.45 8.02
C ALA A 1029 13.37 22.83 6.66
N MET A 1030 14.67 22.77 6.33
CA MET A 1030 15.15 22.09 5.13
C MET A 1030 14.71 20.63 5.08
N TYR A 1031 14.91 19.85 6.14
CA TYR A 1031 14.54 18.42 6.11
C TYR A 1031 13.03 18.19 6.21
N ALA A 1032 12.30 19.08 6.90
CA ALA A 1032 10.85 19.11 6.82
C ALA A 1032 10.38 19.38 5.37
N MET A 1033 11.02 20.32 4.68
CA MET A 1033 10.76 20.65 3.28
C MET A 1033 11.09 19.47 2.35
N PHE A 1034 12.23 18.79 2.55
CA PHE A 1034 12.60 17.62 1.74
C PHE A 1034 11.55 16.51 1.87
N GLY A 1035 11.02 16.29 3.08
CA GLY A 1035 9.89 15.42 3.32
C GLY A 1035 8.62 15.91 2.61
N TYR A 1036 8.29 17.19 2.75
CA TYR A 1036 7.11 17.80 2.11
C TYR A 1036 7.14 17.70 0.58
N LEU A 1037 8.29 17.95 -0.05
CA LEU A 1037 8.50 17.82 -1.49
C LEU A 1037 8.44 16.34 -1.93
N CYS A 1038 9.10 15.43 -1.19
CA CYS A 1038 9.02 13.98 -1.43
C CYS A 1038 7.56 13.47 -1.41
N TYR A 1039 6.80 13.87 -0.38
CA TYR A 1039 5.39 13.57 -0.25
C TYR A 1039 4.55 14.08 -1.43
N ASN A 1040 4.85 15.30 -1.88
CA ASN A 1040 4.18 15.90 -3.03
C ASN A 1040 4.75 15.41 -4.37
N ASN A 1041 5.64 14.42 -4.41
CA ASN A 1041 6.27 13.98 -5.66
C ASN A 1041 6.92 15.15 -6.43
N VAL A 1042 7.66 16.00 -5.72
CA VAL A 1042 8.41 17.14 -6.27
C VAL A 1042 9.89 16.89 -6.04
N TYR A 1043 10.74 17.24 -7.01
CA TYR A 1043 12.18 17.11 -6.86
C TYR A 1043 12.70 17.93 -5.68
N ASN A 1044 13.54 17.30 -4.85
CA ASN A 1044 14.12 17.89 -3.64
C ASN A 1044 15.66 17.92 -3.67
N PHE A 1045 16.25 17.64 -4.83
CA PHE A 1045 17.66 17.89 -5.14
C PHE A 1045 17.77 18.72 -6.42
N VAL A 1046 18.66 19.71 -6.39
CA VAL A 1046 19.00 20.52 -7.57
C VAL A 1046 20.22 19.89 -8.26
N PRO A 1047 20.09 19.38 -9.50
CA PRO A 1047 21.19 18.66 -10.17
C PRO A 1047 22.49 19.45 -10.30
N SER A 1048 22.42 20.77 -10.51
CA SER A 1048 23.61 21.62 -10.60
C SER A 1048 24.34 21.83 -9.27
N CYS A 1049 23.68 21.54 -8.14
CA CYS A 1049 24.32 21.55 -6.82
C CYS A 1049 25.08 20.26 -6.54
N THR A 1050 24.57 19.11 -6.98
CA THR A 1050 25.06 17.79 -6.56
C THR A 1050 25.78 17.01 -7.65
N GLY A 1051 25.56 17.35 -8.92
CA GLY A 1051 26.17 16.67 -10.07
C GLY A 1051 25.31 15.57 -10.66
N ALA A 1052 24.09 15.38 -10.15
CA ALA A 1052 23.17 14.40 -10.70
C ALA A 1052 22.90 14.67 -12.19
N SER A 1053 22.82 13.61 -12.98
CA SER A 1053 22.56 13.70 -14.43
C SER A 1053 21.12 14.15 -14.76
N ARG A 1054 20.22 14.08 -13.78
CA ARG A 1054 18.80 14.43 -13.89
C ARG A 1054 18.22 14.73 -12.52
N PRO A 1055 17.15 15.52 -12.41
CA PRO A 1055 16.46 15.70 -11.15
C PRO A 1055 15.80 14.39 -10.67
N VAL A 1056 15.69 14.27 -9.35
CA VAL A 1056 15.09 13.11 -8.67
C VAL A 1056 14.25 13.55 -7.49
N VAL A 1057 13.21 12.76 -7.21
CA VAL A 1057 12.53 12.80 -5.93
C VAL A 1057 13.33 11.92 -4.98
N GLY A 1058 14.10 12.54 -4.11
CA GLY A 1058 14.85 11.87 -3.05
C GLY A 1058 13.98 11.50 -1.86
N GLY A 1059 14.34 10.43 -1.20
CA GLY A 1059 13.69 9.93 0.01
C GLY A 1059 12.84 8.69 -0.20
N ARG A 1060 12.59 7.99 0.91
CA ARG A 1060 11.74 6.82 1.06
C ARG A 1060 10.64 7.15 2.07
N ILE A 1061 9.45 6.59 1.86
CA ILE A 1061 8.31 6.81 2.74
C ILE A 1061 8.05 5.56 3.58
N ALA A 1062 8.09 5.70 4.90
CA ALA A 1062 7.69 4.68 5.87
C ALA A 1062 6.28 4.99 6.40
N PRO A 1063 5.28 4.12 6.14
CA PRO A 1063 3.90 4.31 6.58
C PRO A 1063 3.73 4.41 8.09
N GLY A 1064 3.14 5.50 8.58
CA GLY A 1064 2.59 5.61 9.94
C GLY A 1064 1.09 5.30 10.00
N GLU A 1065 0.45 5.47 11.16
CA GLU A 1065 -1.00 5.25 11.32
C GLU A 1065 -1.82 6.15 10.39
N ASN A 1066 -1.31 7.35 10.11
CA ASN A 1066 -1.95 8.32 9.22
C ASN A 1066 -1.74 8.03 7.72
N PHE A 1067 -1.01 6.97 7.33
CA PHE A 1067 -0.64 6.73 5.92
C PHE A 1067 -1.84 6.51 5.00
N HIS A 1068 -2.95 5.95 5.49
CA HIS A 1068 -4.19 5.79 4.71
C HIS A 1068 -4.78 7.14 4.23
N SER A 1069 -4.38 8.25 4.85
CA SER A 1069 -4.81 9.61 4.49
C SER A 1069 -3.88 10.28 3.47
N ILE A 1070 -2.78 9.60 3.10
CA ILE A 1070 -1.74 10.08 2.20
C ILE A 1070 -2.06 9.63 0.77
N ARG A 1071 -2.14 10.60 -0.15
CA ARG A 1071 -2.27 10.34 -1.58
C ARG A 1071 -1.10 11.00 -2.31
N LEU A 1072 -0.16 10.18 -2.77
CA LEU A 1072 0.94 10.65 -3.63
C LEU A 1072 0.36 11.08 -4.97
N THR A 1073 0.83 12.21 -5.51
CA THR A 1073 0.41 12.68 -6.83
C THR A 1073 1.03 11.84 -7.93
N GLU A 1074 0.27 11.53 -8.98
CA GLU A 1074 0.65 10.56 -10.02
C GLU A 1074 1.82 11.00 -10.93
N THR A 1075 2.19 12.29 -10.93
CA THR A 1075 3.25 12.83 -11.82
C THR A 1075 4.29 13.64 -11.05
N PRO A 1076 5.59 13.28 -11.16
CA PRO A 1076 6.69 14.09 -10.63
C PRO A 1076 6.84 15.41 -11.38
N MET A 1077 7.24 16.49 -10.69
CA MET A 1077 7.44 17.82 -11.29
C MET A 1077 8.78 18.44 -10.91
#